data_AF-A0A4P5WM22-F1
#
_entry.id   AF-A0A4P5WM22-F1
#
_cell.length_a   1.000
_cell.length_b   1.000
_cell.length_c   1.000
_cell.angle_alpha   90.00
_cell.angle_beta   90.00
_cell.angle_gamma   90.00
#
_symmetry.space_group_name_H-M   'P 1'
#
loop_
_entity.id
_entity.type
_entity.pdbx_description
1 polymer ?
#
loop_
_entity_poly.entity_id
_entity_poly.type
_entity_poly.pdbx_seq_one_letter_code
_entity_poly.pdbx_strand_id
1 'polypeptide(L)'
;MTNGPAQQDHNGEAEAVHGFEARSLWYFLMQEIAAELAAFPELQHCMRCSAQTFQLLSIRAGTAAHSCEIPVPVCVPCSREIPFVTVGRSHRPWAIVSILTLALISAAAGVWPLVKLLLGLIVVIPIFVPTARRMTIAERNSRLEGLLRQTPLLSYLQQNVPGFHLGLPLKLRSYISINVDHVQAFRASLREYRQLKVLVSNYDLQRSEIDSRLFNMLITRTRSLAATVLNRADVSEAIALRVDCAILPGRRLEFAVFGDPDDSHPLRQQLLVDLRQTPPIGVRWPVIFSFQFANPAGCDTANVEKLNTSLFGWPRIDDEQTIAEAACRFFGVAPDPSATLLTTADCCSWGAVAPLVDSLVADFTDLLLLEGRQEQAIAVLEEAIARTSGSELLLHKLAWLLGHVNQLERGAAVCQQLMGRFPDYSAGWGMLAWLQLQMKRPEDAEHTLHAAPKNRRSADFWITSAEVAAALEKTDLAITFLNVAILKNLACVPAYMKQAELFADTGRFERALHNMEIVERLLPPAPEQISLKSRILLDLNRVQDAIDTLTQGLDVFPGEPFLQFLRADLLLATGKPAMALEDCKAILRSAPDFSAAHELEALIHLETDDPESAVAAAELAMQSDKASPRAWYARGIARLQMQQVELSVDDLEVACRMAPHEMRQRYALARARLAGGETEMAVSELDTLLGSHPHSSDALVFRGFLHIALGNSDLAGRDFQRASELSPRLVSALYGLAVVKRMAGEFPAALQLLDAALQIDPTDEGCLLDRARLLATKDDLHAATRDLDVVLENDPDFLPALLSRARIRLHLGKLDDARRDFDAILKQEPESTEALVGRSVLSEQSGDTESAENDLQKATEHSPEDSDKIEIARLLIRAEIAHHNEQFEDAVGICLQALEIDPENYDARRERARAWWYSDCFVEALDDYQFLIDRAEHPSAELLCCRGGIYNELGEFELALQDLESSRQLAILESISILPWILSSLGRTFTALERWADAEAAFSECLRLGHNSPWFHYYRGLFFIARQDLSGAAICFRQALSTPRKLPPSKRARAQAFLNKNGQ
;
A
#
# COMPACT_ATOMS: atom_id res chain seq x y z
N MET A 1 55.32 -29.06 -20.69
CA MET A 1 54.69 -30.35 -21.06
C MET A 1 53.20 -30.19 -20.75
N THR A 2 52.42 -29.66 -21.70
CA THR A 2 51.69 -30.38 -22.78
C THR A 2 50.41 -31.00 -22.23
N ASN A 3 49.22 -30.94 -22.81
CA ASN A 3 48.57 -30.17 -23.89
C ASN A 3 47.10 -30.67 -23.84
N GLY A 4 46.14 -29.85 -24.28
CA GLY A 4 44.71 -30.20 -24.37
C GLY A 4 44.38 -31.37 -25.33
N PRO A 5 43.08 -31.58 -25.61
CA PRO A 5 42.49 -30.77 -26.68
C PRO A 5 41.07 -30.24 -26.41
N ALA A 6 40.75 -29.21 -27.22
CA ALA A 6 39.45 -28.67 -27.59
C ALA A 6 38.51 -29.78 -28.13
N GLN A 7 37.19 -29.63 -28.34
CA GLN A 7 36.30 -28.51 -28.65
C GLN A 7 34.88 -29.15 -28.65
N GLN A 8 33.78 -28.47 -28.29
CA GLN A 8 32.77 -27.86 -29.19
C GLN A 8 31.40 -28.10 -28.53
N ASP A 9 30.32 -27.36 -28.73
CA ASP A 9 30.00 -25.99 -29.15
C ASP A 9 28.45 -25.92 -29.19
N HIS A 10 27.93 -24.69 -29.35
CA HIS A 10 26.58 -24.27 -29.81
C HIS A 10 25.53 -23.97 -28.73
N ASN A 11 24.69 -22.93 -28.81
CA ASN A 11 24.48 -21.64 -29.55
C ASN A 11 23.02 -21.24 -29.16
N GLY A 12 22.48 -20.02 -29.22
CA GLY A 12 22.84 -18.69 -29.73
C GLY A 12 21.98 -17.63 -28.97
N GLU A 13 21.89 -16.35 -29.32
CA GLU A 13 22.24 -15.64 -30.54
C GLU A 13 22.79 -14.26 -30.17
N ALA A 14 23.93 -13.92 -30.77
CA ALA A 14 24.32 -12.55 -31.02
C ALA A 14 23.73 -12.19 -32.38
N GLU A 15 22.68 -11.36 -32.41
CA GLU A 15 22.33 -10.61 -33.60
C GLU A 15 22.99 -9.23 -33.54
N ALA A 16 23.61 -8.89 -34.66
CA ALA A 16 24.39 -7.71 -34.90
C ALA A 16 23.51 -6.45 -34.87
N VAL A 17 23.87 -5.47 -34.03
CA VAL A 17 23.65 -4.06 -34.37
C VAL A 17 24.99 -3.50 -34.84
N HIS A 18 25.19 -3.59 -36.15
CA HIS A 18 26.25 -2.91 -36.85
C HIS A 18 26.14 -1.40 -36.62
N GLY A 19 27.20 -0.83 -36.03
CA GLY A 19 27.74 0.48 -36.40
C GLY A 19 27.02 1.71 -35.88
N PHE A 20 27.44 2.23 -34.72
CA PHE A 20 27.86 3.64 -34.59
C PHE A 20 28.79 3.77 -33.37
N GLU A 21 29.95 4.38 -33.57
CA GLU A 21 31.10 4.32 -32.65
C GLU A 21 30.90 5.17 -31.38
N ALA A 22 30.95 4.55 -30.19
CA ALA A 22 31.13 5.25 -28.90
C ALA A 22 32.44 6.07 -28.81
N ARG A 23 33.39 5.83 -29.72
CA ARG A 23 34.59 6.66 -29.91
C ARG A 23 34.29 8.04 -30.51
N SER A 24 33.19 8.20 -31.23
CA SER A 24 32.85 9.46 -31.92
C SER A 24 32.32 10.54 -30.97
N LEU A 25 31.58 10.17 -29.90
CA LEU A 25 30.94 11.11 -28.98
C LEU A 25 31.90 11.74 -27.95
N TRP A 26 32.80 10.93 -27.38
CA TRP A 26 33.85 11.45 -26.48
C TRP A 26 34.84 12.33 -27.26
N TYR A 27 35.10 11.97 -28.50
CA TYR A 27 35.88 12.77 -29.44
C TYR A 27 35.17 14.09 -29.78
N PHE A 28 33.84 14.10 -29.88
CA PHE A 28 33.02 15.30 -30.06
C PHE A 28 33.05 16.25 -28.85
N LEU A 29 32.90 15.70 -27.64
CA LEU A 29 32.98 16.48 -26.39
C LEU A 29 34.36 17.14 -26.23
N MET A 30 35.43 16.42 -26.56
CA MET A 30 36.79 16.95 -26.57
C MET A 30 37.06 17.91 -27.73
N GLN A 31 36.41 17.75 -28.88
CA GLN A 31 36.46 18.72 -29.98
C GLN A 31 35.75 20.03 -29.62
N GLU A 32 34.63 20.00 -28.91
CA GLU A 32 33.95 21.23 -28.46
C GLU A 32 34.75 21.96 -27.37
N ILE A 33 35.31 21.22 -26.41
CA ILE A 33 36.23 21.79 -25.41
C ILE A 33 37.47 22.37 -26.10
N ALA A 34 38.04 21.68 -27.10
CA ALA A 34 39.17 22.16 -27.87
C ALA A 34 38.84 23.36 -28.78
N ALA A 35 37.62 23.43 -29.34
CA ALA A 35 37.16 24.54 -30.16
C ALA A 35 36.86 25.78 -29.31
N GLU A 36 36.27 25.62 -28.11
CA GLU A 36 36.12 26.69 -27.13
C GLU A 36 37.49 27.20 -26.64
N LEU A 37 38.47 26.32 -26.42
CA LEU A 37 39.84 26.71 -26.08
C LEU A 37 40.60 27.37 -27.25
N ALA A 38 40.32 26.99 -28.49
CA ALA A 38 40.90 27.58 -29.69
C ALA A 38 40.39 29.00 -29.98
N ALA A 39 39.20 29.35 -29.49
CA ALA A 39 38.61 30.69 -29.58
C ALA A 39 39.24 31.73 -28.63
N PHE A 40 40.18 31.31 -27.76
CA PHE A 40 40.97 32.19 -26.89
C PHE A 40 42.44 32.23 -27.38
N PRO A 41 42.87 33.27 -28.12
CA PRO A 41 44.24 33.36 -28.66
C PRO A 41 45.33 33.33 -27.58
N GLU A 42 44.96 33.72 -26.35
CA GLU A 42 45.82 33.81 -25.17
C GLU A 42 46.24 32.44 -24.61
N LEU A 43 45.52 31.36 -24.95
CA LEU A 43 45.79 29.99 -24.51
C LEU A 43 46.60 29.17 -25.53
N GLN A 44 46.94 29.73 -26.70
CA GLN A 44 47.69 29.03 -27.75
C GLN A 44 49.21 29.01 -27.54
N HIS A 45 49.75 29.60 -26.47
CA HIS A 45 51.18 29.66 -26.20
C HIS A 45 51.53 29.00 -24.86
N CYS A 46 52.45 28.03 -24.89
CA CYS A 46 53.13 27.59 -23.68
C CYS A 46 54.03 28.73 -23.17
N MET A 47 53.74 29.28 -21.99
CA MET A 47 54.52 30.36 -21.34
C MET A 47 56.02 30.04 -21.15
N ARG A 48 56.43 28.77 -21.33
CA ARG A 48 57.81 28.32 -21.13
C ARG A 48 58.66 28.25 -22.41
N CYS A 49 58.06 28.16 -23.61
CA CYS A 49 58.85 27.94 -24.85
C CYS A 49 58.27 28.51 -26.15
N SER A 50 57.14 29.25 -26.10
CA SER A 50 56.62 30.06 -27.23
C SER A 50 56.55 29.37 -28.61
N ALA A 51 56.17 28.10 -28.68
CA ALA A 51 55.97 27.38 -29.95
C ALA A 51 54.54 26.83 -30.08
N GLN A 52 53.99 26.85 -31.30
CA GLN A 52 52.66 26.33 -31.65
C GLN A 52 52.77 24.88 -32.11
N THR A 53 52.52 23.89 -31.23
CA THR A 53 52.17 22.51 -31.66
C THR A 53 51.66 21.66 -30.50
N PHE A 54 50.54 20.96 -30.73
CA PHE A 54 49.94 20.00 -29.78
C PHE A 54 50.19 18.56 -30.24
N GLN A 55 50.56 17.66 -29.31
CA GLN A 55 50.39 16.21 -29.47
C GLN A 55 49.63 15.66 -28.26
N LEU A 56 48.70 14.73 -28.47
CA LEU A 56 47.84 14.16 -27.44
C LEU A 56 48.50 12.92 -26.79
N LEU A 57 48.61 12.90 -25.46
CA LEU A 57 49.07 11.74 -24.68
C LEU A 57 47.91 11.18 -23.85
N SER A 58 47.66 9.87 -23.94
CA SER A 58 46.53 9.16 -23.28
C SER A 58 46.93 8.50 -21.95
N ILE A 59 46.14 8.71 -20.89
CA ILE A 59 46.29 8.04 -19.58
C ILE A 59 45.09 7.09 -19.35
N ARG A 60 45.35 5.83 -18.94
CA ARG A 60 44.32 4.84 -18.58
C ARG A 60 43.96 4.85 -17.09
N ALA A 61 42.67 4.76 -16.79
CA ALA A 61 42.16 4.42 -15.45
C ALA A 61 41.09 3.30 -15.53
N GLY A 62 41.08 2.36 -14.57
CA GLY A 62 40.08 1.29 -14.40
C GLY A 62 39.73 1.10 -12.91
N THR A 63 38.51 0.68 -12.53
CA THR A 63 37.95 -0.67 -12.75
C THR A 63 36.43 -0.76 -13.04
N ALA A 64 36.09 -1.59 -14.04
CA ALA A 64 34.82 -2.27 -14.43
C ALA A 64 33.52 -1.43 -14.50
N ALA A 65 32.89 -1.16 -15.65
CA ALA A 65 33.09 -1.56 -17.05
C ALA A 65 33.15 -0.30 -17.93
N HIS A 66 33.94 -0.35 -19.00
CA HIS A 66 34.41 0.75 -19.85
C HIS A 66 35.63 1.52 -19.31
N SER A 67 36.80 1.21 -19.86
CA SER A 67 38.03 1.98 -19.70
C SER A 67 37.95 3.27 -20.53
N CYS A 68 38.12 4.43 -19.89
CA CYS A 68 38.28 5.70 -20.60
C CYS A 68 39.77 6.10 -20.59
N GLU A 69 40.35 6.28 -21.77
CA GLU A 69 41.66 6.89 -21.95
C GLU A 69 41.47 8.41 -22.03
N ILE A 70 42.01 9.17 -21.07
CA ILE A 70 41.89 10.63 -21.04
C ILE A 70 43.12 11.21 -21.73
N PRO A 71 42.97 11.92 -22.87
CA PRO A 71 44.09 12.63 -23.48
C PRO A 71 44.31 13.98 -22.80
N VAL A 72 45.55 14.27 -22.42
CA VAL A 72 45.95 15.55 -21.78
C VAL A 72 46.85 16.33 -22.75
N PRO A 73 46.58 17.62 -23.00
CA PRO A 73 47.47 18.45 -23.82
C PRO A 73 48.73 18.79 -23.03
N VAL A 74 49.90 18.39 -23.54
CA VAL A 74 51.22 18.70 -22.95
C VAL A 74 52.16 19.19 -24.06
N CYS A 75 52.97 20.21 -23.75
CA CYS A 75 53.99 20.71 -24.67
C CYS A 75 55.05 19.63 -24.94
N VAL A 76 55.39 19.36 -26.22
CA VAL A 76 56.30 18.29 -26.69
C VAL A 76 57.67 18.24 -25.99
N PRO A 77 58.34 19.36 -25.65
CA PRO A 77 59.60 19.35 -24.91
C PRO A 77 59.44 18.95 -23.43
N CYS A 78 58.25 19.11 -22.85
CA CYS A 78 57.99 18.93 -21.41
C CYS A 78 57.51 17.52 -21.04
N SER A 79 57.12 16.68 -22.00
CA SER A 79 56.60 15.33 -21.75
C SER A 79 57.69 14.29 -21.43
N ARG A 80 58.98 14.63 -21.57
CA ARG A 80 60.10 13.69 -21.38
C ARG A 80 60.54 13.44 -19.92
N GLU A 81 59.96 14.11 -18.93
CA GLU A 81 60.43 14.05 -17.53
C GLU A 81 59.54 13.27 -16.54
N ILE A 82 58.44 12.63 -16.97
CA ILE A 82 57.50 11.97 -16.04
C ILE A 82 57.39 10.46 -16.34
N PRO A 83 57.89 9.57 -15.45
CA PRO A 83 57.63 8.14 -15.56
C PRO A 83 56.27 7.77 -14.93
N PHE A 84 55.49 6.96 -15.65
CA PHE A 84 54.18 6.43 -15.24
C PHE A 84 54.29 5.36 -14.12
N VAL A 85 53.40 5.42 -13.12
CA VAL A 85 53.11 4.29 -12.21
C VAL A 85 51.60 4.24 -11.91
N THR A 86 51.00 3.06 -12.08
CA THR A 86 49.59 2.71 -11.80
C THR A 86 49.41 2.21 -10.36
N VAL A 87 48.30 2.58 -9.68
CA VAL A 87 47.95 2.04 -8.35
C VAL A 87 46.45 1.71 -8.26
N GLY A 88 46.15 0.46 -7.90
CA GLY A 88 44.81 -0.04 -7.58
C GLY A 88 44.50 -0.06 -6.07
N ARG A 89 43.20 -0.09 -5.76
CA ARG A 89 42.51 -0.15 -4.43
C ARG A 89 43.01 -1.33 -3.56
N SER A 90 42.89 -1.46 -2.22
CA SER A 90 42.34 -0.69 -1.08
C SER A 90 42.71 -1.45 0.23
N HIS A 91 42.59 -0.77 1.40
CA HIS A 91 42.59 -1.26 2.79
C HIS A 91 43.91 -1.35 3.59
N ARG A 92 43.91 -0.66 4.76
CA ARG A 92 44.92 -0.62 5.84
C ARG A 92 44.86 -1.93 6.66
N PRO A 93 45.96 -2.55 7.16
CA PRO A 93 46.94 -1.94 8.08
C PRO A 93 48.41 -2.40 7.87
N TRP A 94 48.88 -2.59 6.63
CA TRP A 94 50.27 -2.98 6.32
C TRP A 94 51.26 -1.82 6.09
N ALA A 95 50.82 -0.56 6.28
CA ALA A 95 51.59 0.63 5.88
C ALA A 95 52.97 0.77 6.53
N ILE A 96 53.15 0.28 7.77
CA ILE A 96 54.44 0.43 8.49
C ILE A 96 55.50 -0.54 7.95
N VAL A 97 55.10 -1.77 7.60
CA VAL A 97 55.99 -2.79 7.04
C VAL A 97 56.37 -2.47 5.59
N SER A 98 55.45 -1.86 4.82
CA SER A 98 55.69 -1.41 3.45
C SER A 98 56.65 -0.20 3.36
N ILE A 99 56.64 0.70 4.35
CA ILE A 99 57.57 1.85 4.38
C ILE A 99 58.99 1.41 4.75
N LEU A 100 59.14 0.44 5.66
CA LEU A 100 60.44 -0.14 6.02
C LEU A 100 61.06 -0.93 4.86
N THR A 101 60.24 -1.67 4.10
CA THR A 101 60.69 -2.36 2.88
C THR A 101 61.06 -1.39 1.76
N LEU A 102 60.31 -0.29 1.58
CA LEU A 102 60.70 0.78 0.63
C LEU A 102 62.02 1.47 1.02
N ALA A 103 62.26 1.68 2.31
CA ALA A 103 63.51 2.30 2.80
C ALA A 103 64.73 1.39 2.58
N LEU A 104 64.57 0.07 2.77
CA LEU A 104 65.61 -0.93 2.50
C LEU A 104 65.91 -1.06 0.99
N ILE A 105 64.89 -1.03 0.14
CA ILE A 105 65.05 -1.06 -1.33
C ILE A 105 65.71 0.23 -1.84
N SER A 106 65.38 1.38 -1.24
CA SER A 106 65.98 2.69 -1.59
C SER A 106 67.43 2.83 -1.14
N ALA A 107 67.81 2.18 -0.03
CA ALA A 107 69.19 2.09 0.44
C ALA A 107 70.06 1.21 -0.48
N ALA A 108 69.51 0.11 -1.01
CA ALA A 108 70.18 -0.76 -1.99
C ALA A 108 70.36 -0.10 -3.37
N ALA A 109 69.49 0.86 -3.73
CA ALA A 109 69.58 1.65 -4.97
C ALA A 109 70.42 2.95 -4.84
N GLY A 110 71.08 3.18 -3.70
CA GLY A 110 71.98 4.33 -3.50
C GLY A 110 71.29 5.69 -3.28
N VAL A 111 69.98 5.74 -3.06
CA VAL A 111 69.21 6.99 -2.93
C VAL A 111 68.98 7.32 -1.44
N TRP A 112 70.08 7.62 -0.75
CA TRP A 112 70.10 7.96 0.69
C TRP A 112 69.25 9.16 1.16
N PRO A 113 68.93 10.19 0.33
CA PRO A 113 68.06 11.29 0.76
C PRO A 113 66.61 10.86 1.01
N LEU A 114 66.11 9.88 0.26
CA LEU A 114 64.73 9.38 0.39
C LEU A 114 64.54 8.57 1.68
N VAL A 115 65.58 7.83 2.08
CA VAL A 115 65.61 7.04 3.33
C VAL A 115 65.53 7.95 4.57
N LYS A 116 66.24 9.08 4.57
CA LYS A 116 66.18 10.07 5.65
C LYS A 116 64.82 10.78 5.73
N LEU A 117 64.17 11.01 4.59
CA LEU A 117 62.85 11.65 4.52
C LEU A 117 61.74 10.71 5.02
N LEU A 118 61.80 9.42 4.68
CA LEU A 118 60.84 8.40 5.12
C LEU A 118 60.99 8.05 6.61
N LEU A 119 62.21 7.97 7.14
CA LEU A 119 62.45 7.78 8.59
C LEU A 119 62.03 9.01 9.43
N GLY A 120 62.18 10.23 8.89
CA GLY A 120 61.73 11.46 9.55
C GLY A 120 60.21 11.54 9.70
N LEU A 121 59.44 11.04 8.72
CA LEU A 121 57.98 11.03 8.77
C LEU A 121 57.42 10.04 9.81
N ILE A 122 58.12 8.93 10.10
CA ILE A 122 57.72 7.94 11.11
C ILE A 122 57.87 8.49 12.55
N VAL A 123 58.84 9.37 12.80
CA VAL A 123 59.10 9.94 14.13
C VAL A 123 58.25 11.20 14.40
N VAL A 124 57.97 12.01 13.38
CA VAL A 124 57.29 13.31 13.55
C VAL A 124 55.77 13.16 13.69
N ILE A 125 55.15 12.22 12.98
CA ILE A 125 53.68 12.09 12.95
C ILE A 125 53.07 11.61 14.28
N PRO A 126 53.64 10.64 15.03
CA PRO A 126 53.07 10.19 16.30
C PRO A 126 53.17 11.23 17.43
N ILE A 127 54.12 12.17 17.34
CA ILE A 127 54.36 13.20 18.38
C ILE A 127 53.49 14.44 18.14
N PHE A 128 53.18 14.77 16.89
CA PHE A 128 52.48 16.01 16.53
C PHE A 128 50.94 15.92 16.64
N VAL A 129 50.36 14.72 16.51
CA VAL A 129 48.90 14.54 16.45
C VAL A 129 48.18 14.71 17.81
N PRO A 130 48.72 14.28 18.97
CA PRO A 130 48.02 14.47 20.24
C PRO A 130 48.08 15.91 20.78
N THR A 131 49.12 16.68 20.43
CA THR A 131 49.34 18.05 20.96
C THR A 131 48.79 19.16 20.06
N ALA A 132 48.46 18.87 18.79
CA ALA A 132 47.96 19.88 17.86
C ALA A 132 46.51 20.35 18.13
N ARG A 133 45.68 19.60 18.87
CA ARG A 133 44.26 19.97 19.11
C ARG A 133 44.03 21.29 19.88
N ARG A 134 45.07 21.94 20.40
CA ARG A 134 44.96 23.21 21.16
C ARG A 134 45.76 24.40 20.58
N MET A 135 46.35 24.30 19.39
CA MET A 135 47.15 25.38 18.78
C MET A 135 46.45 26.05 17.59
N THR A 136 46.66 27.35 17.41
CA THR A 136 46.13 28.12 16.27
C THR A 136 46.91 27.84 14.97
N ILE A 137 46.30 28.12 13.83
CA ILE A 137 46.87 27.85 12.49
C ILE A 137 48.21 28.60 12.27
N ALA A 138 48.35 29.79 12.85
CA ALA A 138 49.58 30.59 12.76
C ALA A 138 50.77 29.96 13.50
N GLU A 139 50.54 29.40 14.68
CA GLU A 139 51.59 28.74 15.50
C GLU A 139 52.09 27.43 14.86
N ARG A 140 51.19 26.70 14.18
CA ARG A 140 51.55 25.47 13.46
C ARG A 140 52.48 25.75 12.27
N ASN A 141 52.27 26.86 11.56
CA ASN A 141 53.05 27.20 10.37
C ASN A 141 54.47 27.68 10.70
N SER A 142 54.64 28.45 11.78
CA SER A 142 55.96 28.94 12.23
C SER A 142 56.89 27.81 12.67
N ARG A 143 56.35 26.78 13.34
CA ARG A 143 57.15 25.65 13.85
C ARG A 143 57.57 24.67 12.76
N LEU A 144 56.75 24.51 11.71
CA LEU A 144 57.06 23.70 10.53
C LEU A 144 58.18 24.33 9.70
N GLU A 145 58.19 25.66 9.60
CA GLU A 145 59.24 26.43 8.91
C GLU A 145 60.60 26.30 9.62
N GLY A 146 60.61 26.28 10.96
CA GLY A 146 61.82 26.08 11.77
C GLY A 146 62.49 24.71 11.58
N LEU A 147 61.70 23.66 11.35
CA LEU A 147 62.21 22.30 11.13
C LEU A 147 62.80 22.11 9.72
N LEU A 148 62.24 22.76 8.70
CA LEU A 148 62.71 22.65 7.31
C LEU A 148 64.04 23.37 7.08
N ARG A 149 64.31 24.47 7.81
CA ARG A 149 65.59 25.20 7.74
C ARG A 149 66.79 24.41 8.26
N GLN A 150 66.56 23.34 9.02
CA GLN A 150 67.62 22.49 9.60
C GLN A 150 68.04 21.32 8.69
N THR A 151 67.50 21.21 7.46
CA THR A 151 67.80 20.09 6.55
C THR A 151 68.61 20.54 5.32
N PRO A 152 69.60 19.73 4.86
CA PRO A 152 70.49 20.10 3.74
C PRO A 152 69.78 20.14 2.37
N LEU A 153 68.51 19.75 2.30
CA LEU A 153 67.66 19.81 1.11
C LEU A 153 67.41 21.26 0.66
N LEU A 154 67.32 22.20 1.61
CA LEU A 154 67.07 23.62 1.35
C LEU A 154 68.26 24.28 0.64
N SER A 155 69.47 23.97 1.11
CA SER A 155 70.73 24.46 0.53
C SER A 155 70.99 23.93 -0.89
N TYR A 156 70.60 22.69 -1.19
CA TYR A 156 70.75 22.10 -2.53
C TYR A 156 69.82 22.76 -3.56
N LEU A 157 68.60 23.13 -3.15
CA LEU A 157 67.60 23.79 -4.01
C LEU A 157 67.92 25.27 -4.26
N GLN A 158 68.56 25.96 -3.31
CA GLN A 158 69.03 27.35 -3.47
C GLN A 158 70.21 27.49 -4.44
N GLN A 159 71.06 26.47 -4.56
CA GLN A 159 72.23 26.50 -5.43
C GLN A 159 71.94 26.14 -6.88
N ASN A 160 70.96 25.26 -7.14
CA ASN A 160 70.70 24.73 -8.48
C ASN A 160 69.47 25.34 -9.17
N VAL A 161 68.69 26.17 -8.46
CA VAL A 161 67.53 26.87 -9.01
C VAL A 161 67.61 28.36 -8.62
N PRO A 162 67.99 29.26 -9.55
CA PRO A 162 68.12 30.68 -9.24
C PRO A 162 66.77 31.27 -8.79
N GLY A 163 66.71 31.81 -7.57
CA GLY A 163 65.51 32.42 -6.98
C GLY A 163 64.71 31.54 -6.01
N PHE A 164 65.20 30.34 -5.65
CA PHE A 164 64.49 29.47 -4.70
C PHE A 164 64.50 30.02 -3.27
N HIS A 165 63.34 30.45 -2.76
CA HIS A 165 63.10 30.74 -1.35
C HIS A 165 62.03 29.79 -0.80
N LEU A 166 62.29 29.18 0.36
CA LEU A 166 61.36 28.25 1.00
C LEU A 166 60.19 29.00 1.63
N GLY A 167 59.08 29.06 0.90
CA GLY A 167 57.76 29.44 1.44
C GLY A 167 56.83 28.24 1.42
N LEU A 168 56.41 27.76 2.59
CA LEU A 168 55.36 26.74 2.70
C LEU A 168 54.06 27.23 2.07
N PRO A 169 53.34 26.40 1.28
CA PRO A 169 52.13 26.78 0.59
C PRO A 169 50.94 26.78 1.56
N LEU A 170 50.69 27.92 2.21
CA LEU A 170 49.31 28.31 2.49
C LEU A 170 48.72 28.70 1.13
N LYS A 171 47.88 27.80 0.60
CA LYS A 171 47.17 27.90 -0.68
C LYS A 171 46.90 29.36 -1.10
N LEU A 172 47.80 29.83 -1.99
CA LEU A 172 47.56 30.68 -3.17
C LEU A 172 46.51 31.78 -2.93
N ARG A 173 46.84 32.95 -2.36
CA ARG A 173 47.89 33.93 -2.76
C ARG A 173 47.76 34.29 -4.23
N SER A 174 47.20 35.45 -4.55
CA SER A 174 47.99 36.66 -4.82
C SER A 174 49.00 36.46 -5.94
N TYR A 175 48.54 36.66 -7.18
CA TYR A 175 49.37 37.22 -8.24
C TYR A 175 49.40 38.74 -8.07
N ILE A 176 50.53 39.27 -7.61
CA ILE A 176 51.13 40.56 -7.94
C ILE A 176 52.64 40.22 -8.02
N SER A 177 53.31 40.34 -9.16
CA SER A 177 53.97 41.60 -9.54
C SER A 177 54.26 41.65 -11.05
N ILE A 178 53.56 42.49 -11.79
CA ILE A 178 54.04 43.69 -12.52
C ILE A 178 53.60 43.58 -13.99
N ASN A 179 52.36 43.97 -14.22
CA ASN A 179 51.99 45.06 -15.15
C ASN A 179 50.57 45.46 -14.73
N VAL A 180 50.44 46.65 -14.15
CA VAL A 180 49.36 46.99 -13.21
C VAL A 180 48.07 47.46 -13.91
N ASP A 181 48.02 47.63 -15.23
CA ASP A 181 46.89 48.34 -15.85
C ASP A 181 45.73 47.46 -16.34
N HIS A 182 45.94 46.22 -16.81
CA HIS A 182 44.83 45.42 -17.38
C HIS A 182 44.10 44.50 -16.39
N VAL A 183 44.77 44.07 -15.30
CA VAL A 183 44.13 43.24 -14.26
C VAL A 183 43.41 44.11 -13.22
N GLN A 184 43.79 45.38 -13.05
CA GLN A 184 42.96 46.35 -12.34
C GLN A 184 41.68 46.68 -13.12
N ALA A 185 41.73 46.82 -14.45
CA ALA A 185 40.52 46.99 -15.26
C ALA A 185 39.57 45.78 -15.16
N PHE A 186 40.07 44.53 -15.26
CA PHE A 186 39.24 43.33 -15.17
C PHE A 186 38.71 43.05 -13.75
N ARG A 187 39.51 43.30 -12.70
CA ARG A 187 39.05 43.20 -11.29
C ARG A 187 38.16 44.38 -10.88
N ALA A 188 38.28 45.55 -11.52
CA ALA A 188 37.33 46.65 -11.40
C ALA A 188 36.00 46.28 -12.05
N SER A 189 35.99 45.74 -13.27
CA SER A 189 34.74 45.30 -13.94
C SER A 189 34.03 44.14 -13.21
N LEU A 190 34.76 43.21 -12.60
CA LEU A 190 34.17 42.13 -11.78
C LEU A 190 33.74 42.58 -10.38
N ARG A 191 34.34 43.64 -9.82
CA ARG A 191 33.88 44.29 -8.58
C ARG A 191 32.69 45.20 -8.82
N GLU A 192 32.65 45.92 -9.95
CA GLU A 192 31.50 46.69 -10.43
C GLU A 192 30.28 45.77 -10.65
N TYR A 193 30.46 44.60 -11.26
CA TYR A 193 29.37 43.64 -11.48
C TYR A 193 28.84 42.98 -10.19
N ARG A 194 29.71 42.73 -9.19
CA ARG A 194 29.30 42.11 -7.91
C ARG A 194 28.78 43.11 -6.87
N GLN A 195 29.28 44.34 -6.84
CA GLN A 195 28.73 45.39 -5.97
C GLN A 195 27.33 45.83 -6.43
N LEU A 196 27.03 45.77 -7.74
CA LEU A 196 25.67 45.98 -8.28
C LEU A 196 24.68 44.85 -7.96
N LYS A 197 25.15 43.64 -7.62
CA LYS A 197 24.30 42.48 -7.28
C LYS A 197 24.12 42.31 -5.76
N VAL A 198 25.04 42.82 -4.94
CA VAL A 198 25.00 42.70 -3.46
C VAL A 198 24.37 43.91 -2.77
N LEU A 199 24.38 45.11 -3.38
CA LEU A 199 23.59 46.25 -2.88
C LEU A 199 22.07 46.04 -3.03
N VAL A 200 21.66 45.05 -3.83
CA VAL A 200 20.25 44.70 -4.09
C VAL A 200 19.71 43.66 -3.09
N SER A 201 20.58 42.94 -2.36
CA SER A 201 20.18 41.80 -1.53
C SER A 201 19.84 42.12 -0.07
N ASN A 202 20.01 43.37 0.38
CA ASN A 202 19.86 43.72 1.80
C ASN A 202 18.50 44.33 2.19
N TYR A 203 17.45 44.07 1.41
CA TYR A 203 16.07 44.31 1.84
C TYR A 203 15.25 43.04 1.65
N ASP A 204 14.84 42.45 2.77
CA ASP A 204 13.79 41.43 2.83
C ASP A 204 12.47 42.06 2.39
N LEU A 205 12.24 42.04 1.08
CA LEU A 205 10.90 42.11 0.53
C LEU A 205 10.50 40.66 0.27
N GLN A 206 9.49 40.17 0.97
CA GLN A 206 8.73 39.00 0.53
C GLN A 206 8.13 39.36 -0.84
N ARG A 207 8.81 39.01 -1.94
CA ARG A 207 8.42 39.51 -3.26
C ARG A 207 7.49 38.53 -3.96
N SER A 208 6.34 39.04 -4.39
CA SER A 208 5.63 38.48 -5.53
C SER A 208 6.52 38.55 -6.78
N GLU A 209 6.34 37.65 -7.74
CA GLU A 209 7.14 37.64 -8.98
C GLU A 209 7.01 38.95 -9.76
N ILE A 210 5.85 39.60 -9.64
CA ILE A 210 5.51 40.90 -10.22
C ILE A 210 6.43 42.01 -9.67
N ASP A 211 6.62 42.09 -8.35
CA ASP A 211 7.45 43.13 -7.71
C ASP A 211 8.91 43.03 -8.13
N SER A 212 9.40 41.81 -8.32
CA SER A 212 10.78 41.54 -8.79
C SER A 212 11.00 42.01 -10.23
N ARG A 213 10.01 41.82 -11.11
CA ARG A 213 10.09 42.24 -12.51
C ARG A 213 9.96 43.75 -12.68
N LEU A 214 9.03 44.37 -11.96
CA LEU A 214 8.90 45.83 -11.88
C LEU A 214 10.20 46.49 -11.42
N PHE A 215 10.83 45.91 -10.41
CA PHE A 215 12.12 46.34 -9.90
C PHE A 215 13.23 46.24 -10.96
N ASN A 216 13.32 45.12 -11.69
CA ASN A 216 14.32 44.92 -12.74
C ASN A 216 14.16 45.90 -13.91
N MET A 217 12.92 46.19 -14.31
CA MET A 217 12.63 47.18 -15.35
C MET A 217 13.12 48.58 -14.94
N LEU A 218 12.80 49.01 -13.71
CA LEU A 218 13.22 50.32 -13.19
C LEU A 218 14.74 50.39 -13.00
N ILE A 219 15.38 49.32 -12.55
CA ILE A 219 16.85 49.24 -12.48
C ILE A 219 17.46 49.43 -13.86
N THR A 220 16.98 48.67 -14.86
CA THR A 220 17.55 48.67 -16.21
C THR A 220 17.43 50.05 -16.82
N ARG A 221 16.26 50.69 -16.67
CA ARG A 221 16.02 52.07 -17.12
C ARG A 221 16.91 53.08 -16.38
N THR A 222 16.95 53.02 -15.05
CA THR A 222 17.73 53.94 -14.23
C THR A 222 19.23 53.80 -14.52
N ARG A 223 19.73 52.57 -14.68
CA ARG A 223 21.13 52.29 -15.08
C ARG A 223 21.46 52.88 -16.44
N SER A 224 20.59 52.69 -17.42
CA SER A 224 20.79 53.21 -18.77
C SER A 224 20.89 54.74 -18.79
N LEU A 225 19.98 55.43 -18.08
CA LEU A 225 19.99 56.89 -17.97
C LEU A 225 21.18 57.39 -17.14
N ALA A 226 21.46 56.76 -16.00
CA ALA A 226 22.61 57.10 -15.16
C ALA A 226 23.94 56.93 -15.92
N ALA A 227 24.11 55.85 -16.68
CA ALA A 227 25.28 55.64 -17.53
C ALA A 227 25.42 56.72 -18.61
N THR A 228 24.31 57.15 -19.21
CA THR A 228 24.31 58.23 -20.22
C THR A 228 24.76 59.58 -19.65
N VAL A 229 24.37 59.87 -18.41
CA VAL A 229 24.75 61.11 -17.70
C VAL A 229 26.19 61.02 -17.17
N LEU A 230 26.59 59.89 -16.57
CA LEU A 230 27.93 59.67 -16.04
C LEU A 230 29.01 59.64 -17.14
N ASN A 231 28.69 59.13 -18.34
CA ASN A 231 29.58 59.17 -19.49
C ASN A 231 29.84 60.59 -20.04
N ARG A 232 29.08 61.61 -19.58
CA ARG A 232 29.28 63.02 -19.94
C ARG A 232 30.06 63.81 -18.88
N ALA A 233 30.35 63.20 -17.73
CA ALA A 233 31.16 63.79 -16.68
C ALA A 233 32.65 63.78 -17.06
N ASP A 234 33.40 64.78 -16.62
CA ASP A 234 34.84 64.85 -16.88
C ASP A 234 35.57 63.74 -16.11
N VAL A 235 36.61 63.14 -16.71
CA VAL A 235 37.26 61.91 -16.18
C VAL A 235 37.92 62.15 -14.80
N SER A 236 38.15 63.41 -14.42
CA SER A 236 38.74 63.83 -13.15
C SER A 236 37.73 64.12 -12.02
N GLU A 237 36.42 64.10 -12.27
CA GLU A 237 35.39 64.40 -11.26
C GLU A 237 34.83 63.13 -10.60
N ALA A 238 34.97 63.05 -9.28
CA ALA A 238 34.44 61.96 -8.47
C ALA A 238 32.95 62.19 -8.18
N ILE A 239 32.06 61.61 -8.98
CA ILE A 239 30.61 61.76 -8.82
C ILE A 239 30.01 60.46 -8.27
N ALA A 240 29.37 60.54 -7.11
CA ALA A 240 28.52 59.49 -6.56
C ALA A 240 27.06 59.96 -6.51
N LEU A 241 26.15 59.18 -7.10
CA LEU A 241 24.72 59.46 -7.20
C LEU A 241 23.92 58.35 -6.54
N ARG A 242 23.04 58.70 -5.62
CA ARG A 242 21.98 57.83 -5.08
C ARG A 242 20.66 58.26 -5.70
N VAL A 243 19.89 57.33 -6.25
CA VAL A 243 18.56 57.54 -6.82
C VAL A 243 17.56 56.76 -5.99
N ASP A 244 16.78 57.47 -5.18
CA ASP A 244 15.61 56.91 -4.52
C ASP A 244 14.43 56.99 -5.47
N CYS A 245 13.68 55.89 -5.55
CA CYS A 245 12.51 55.72 -6.38
C CYS A 245 11.34 55.27 -5.50
N ALA A 246 10.21 55.96 -5.58
CA ALA A 246 8.96 55.53 -5.00
C ALA A 246 7.90 55.41 -6.10
N ILE A 247 7.34 54.21 -6.26
CA ILE A 247 6.18 53.95 -7.09
C ILE A 247 4.97 54.02 -6.17
N LEU A 248 4.07 54.96 -6.41
CA LEU A 248 2.87 55.14 -5.60
C LEU A 248 1.63 54.59 -6.34
N PRO A 249 0.64 54.05 -5.61
CA PRO A 249 -0.65 53.68 -6.18
C PRO A 249 -1.26 54.85 -6.97
N GLY A 250 -1.88 54.57 -8.11
CA GLY A 250 -2.38 55.60 -9.02
C GLY A 250 -1.37 56.09 -10.07
N ARG A 251 -0.33 55.30 -10.38
CA ARG A 251 0.62 55.53 -11.49
C ARG A 251 1.48 56.78 -11.30
N ARG A 252 1.99 57.02 -10.09
CA ARG A 252 2.92 58.13 -9.81
C ARG A 252 4.29 57.58 -9.45
N LEU A 253 5.29 57.89 -10.30
CA LEU A 253 6.70 57.63 -10.01
C LEU A 253 7.33 58.89 -9.41
N GLU A 254 7.89 58.76 -8.22
CA GLU A 254 8.70 59.82 -7.60
C GLU A 254 10.16 59.41 -7.58
N PHE A 255 11.02 60.32 -8.01
CA PHE A 255 12.47 60.16 -7.96
C PHE A 255 13.09 61.25 -7.11
N ALA A 256 14.03 60.86 -6.26
CA ALA A 256 14.94 61.77 -5.58
C ALA A 256 16.38 61.33 -5.87
N VAL A 257 17.17 62.19 -6.47
CA VAL A 257 18.60 61.94 -6.70
C VAL A 257 19.39 62.70 -5.63
N PHE A 258 20.42 62.10 -5.05
CA PHE A 258 21.32 62.67 -4.03
C PHE A 258 22.79 62.45 -4.45
N GLY A 259 23.72 63.35 -4.11
CA GLY A 259 25.15 63.22 -4.44
C GLY A 259 26.03 64.37 -3.92
N ASP A 260 27.35 64.20 -3.96
CA ASP A 260 28.38 65.18 -3.52
C ASP A 260 29.21 65.64 -4.75
N PRO A 261 29.44 66.96 -5.01
CA PRO A 261 29.04 68.15 -4.23
C PRO A 261 27.84 68.93 -4.79
N ASP A 262 27.06 69.53 -3.87
CA ASP A 262 25.91 70.43 -4.00
C ASP A 262 24.65 69.99 -4.79
N ASP A 263 23.48 70.37 -4.26
CA ASP A 263 22.14 70.15 -4.84
C ASP A 263 21.92 70.79 -6.22
N SER A 264 22.82 71.69 -6.64
CA SER A 264 22.76 72.46 -7.87
C SER A 264 23.58 71.89 -9.04
N HIS A 265 24.18 70.70 -8.93
CA HIS A 265 25.01 70.13 -10.00
C HIS A 265 24.18 69.84 -11.28
N PRO A 266 24.57 70.35 -12.47
CA PRO A 266 23.76 70.27 -13.69
C PRO A 266 23.50 68.84 -14.16
N LEU A 267 24.46 67.92 -13.97
CA LEU A 267 24.28 66.50 -14.32
C LEU A 267 23.23 65.80 -13.46
N ARG A 268 23.08 66.19 -12.17
CA ARG A 268 22.06 65.64 -11.28
C ARG A 268 20.66 66.12 -11.66
N GLN A 269 20.53 67.41 -11.97
CA GLN A 269 19.27 67.98 -12.47
C GLN A 269 18.87 67.35 -13.81
N GLN A 270 19.84 67.10 -14.70
CA GLN A 270 19.58 66.41 -15.95
C GLN A 270 19.13 64.96 -15.75
N LEU A 271 19.80 64.18 -14.89
CA LEU A 271 19.36 62.82 -14.56
C LEU A 271 17.96 62.79 -13.95
N LEU A 272 17.65 63.74 -13.06
CA LEU A 272 16.31 63.84 -12.45
C LEU A 272 15.23 64.20 -13.49
N VAL A 273 15.54 65.09 -14.44
CA VAL A 273 14.64 65.42 -15.56
C VAL A 273 14.43 64.19 -16.45
N ASP A 274 15.49 63.48 -16.82
CA ASP A 274 15.42 62.29 -17.67
C ASP A 274 14.69 61.13 -16.97
N LEU A 275 14.88 60.96 -15.65
CA LEU A 275 14.13 59.98 -14.85
C LEU A 275 12.65 60.32 -14.74
N ARG A 276 12.30 61.61 -14.58
CA ARG A 276 10.90 62.06 -14.56
C ARG A 276 10.18 61.91 -15.90
N GLN A 277 10.91 61.74 -17.00
CA GLN A 277 10.33 61.38 -18.30
C GLN A 277 10.03 59.87 -18.43
N THR A 278 10.43 59.05 -17.45
CA THR A 278 10.08 57.62 -17.41
C THR A 278 8.56 57.49 -17.26
N PRO A 279 7.87 56.76 -18.17
CA PRO A 279 6.44 56.63 -18.07
C PRO A 279 6.05 55.96 -16.76
N PRO A 280 4.89 56.30 -16.18
CA PRO A 280 4.50 55.74 -14.91
C PRO A 280 4.20 54.24 -15.01
N ILE A 281 4.35 53.52 -13.89
CA ILE A 281 3.95 52.10 -13.78
C ILE A 281 2.87 51.98 -12.71
N GLY A 282 1.81 51.24 -13.02
CA GLY A 282 0.74 50.95 -12.05
C GLY A 282 1.22 49.93 -11.02
N VAL A 283 1.01 50.24 -9.75
CA VAL A 283 1.22 49.32 -8.62
C VAL A 283 0.01 49.36 -7.70
N ARG A 284 -0.33 48.22 -7.10
CA ARG A 284 -1.43 48.11 -6.14
C ARG A 284 -1.06 48.64 -4.75
N TRP A 285 0.23 48.53 -4.40
CA TRP A 285 0.84 49.00 -3.16
C TRP A 285 2.02 49.93 -3.46
N PRO A 286 2.34 50.91 -2.59
CA PRO A 286 3.52 51.73 -2.80
C PRO A 286 4.79 50.90 -2.67
N VAL A 287 5.69 51.06 -3.64
CA VAL A 287 6.94 50.31 -3.73
C VAL A 287 8.10 51.28 -3.74
N ILE A 288 9.03 51.13 -2.79
CA ILE A 288 10.15 52.05 -2.63
C ILE A 288 11.46 51.29 -2.82
N PHE A 289 12.37 51.89 -3.60
CA PHE A 289 13.68 51.35 -3.89
C PHE A 289 14.73 52.45 -3.88
N SER A 290 15.98 52.08 -3.63
CA SER A 290 17.12 52.98 -3.73
C SER A 290 18.19 52.34 -4.61
N PHE A 291 18.73 53.11 -5.53
CA PHE A 291 19.83 52.73 -6.42
C PHE A 291 21.03 53.62 -6.13
N GLN A 292 22.23 53.09 -6.24
CA GLN A 292 23.47 53.87 -6.07
C GLN A 292 24.39 53.64 -7.27
N PHE A 293 24.97 54.73 -7.77
CA PHE A 293 25.86 54.79 -8.92
C PHE A 293 27.08 55.64 -8.56
N ALA A 294 28.27 55.28 -9.01
CA ALA A 294 29.48 56.07 -8.79
C ALA A 294 30.41 55.99 -10.01
N ASN A 295 31.13 57.09 -10.30
CA ASN A 295 32.24 57.09 -11.27
C ASN A 295 33.52 56.60 -10.57
N PRO A 296 34.17 55.52 -11.05
CA PRO A 296 35.32 54.91 -10.37
C PRO A 296 36.59 55.77 -10.34
N ALA A 297 36.69 56.85 -11.12
CA ALA A 297 37.94 57.61 -11.29
C ALA A 297 38.36 58.50 -10.10
N GLY A 298 37.56 58.65 -9.03
CA GLY A 298 37.95 59.52 -7.90
C GLY A 298 37.27 59.33 -6.54
N CYS A 299 36.53 58.24 -6.30
CA CYS A 299 35.87 58.03 -4.99
C CYS A 299 36.69 57.13 -4.05
N ASP A 300 36.98 57.64 -2.86
CA ASP A 300 37.48 56.86 -1.72
C ASP A 300 36.32 56.05 -1.10
N THR A 301 36.54 54.75 -0.80
CA THR A 301 35.46 53.81 -0.42
C THR A 301 34.70 54.21 0.86
N ALA A 302 35.27 55.10 1.68
CA ALA A 302 34.67 55.63 2.90
C ALA A 302 33.47 56.58 2.65
N ASN A 303 33.36 57.20 1.48
CA ASN A 303 32.23 58.09 1.15
C ASN A 303 30.97 57.31 0.73
N VAL A 304 31.12 56.10 0.21
CA VAL A 304 30.01 55.21 -0.16
C VAL A 304 29.30 54.66 1.09
N GLU A 305 30.04 54.37 2.17
CA GLU A 305 29.45 53.96 3.46
C GLU A 305 28.67 55.09 4.16
N LYS A 306 29.08 56.36 4.01
CA LYS A 306 28.33 57.50 4.56
C LYS A 306 26.97 57.68 3.89
N LEU A 307 26.85 57.44 2.58
CA LEU A 307 25.57 57.49 1.87
C LEU A 307 24.58 56.41 2.34
N ASN A 308 25.07 55.25 2.78
CA ASN A 308 24.26 54.16 3.34
C ASN A 308 23.58 54.51 4.67
N THR A 309 24.11 55.47 5.44
CA THR A 309 23.48 55.89 6.71
C THR A 309 22.20 56.72 6.53
N SER A 310 21.88 57.17 5.31
CA SER A 310 20.74 58.06 5.05
C SER A 310 19.41 57.37 4.69
N LEU A 311 19.36 56.03 4.56
CA LEU A 311 18.06 55.31 4.56
C LEU A 311 17.31 55.49 5.90
N PHE A 312 18.02 55.83 6.99
CA PHE A 312 17.43 56.27 8.26
C PHE A 312 16.81 57.68 8.21
N GLY A 313 16.80 58.36 7.07
CA GLY A 313 16.11 59.64 6.88
C GLY A 313 14.58 59.50 6.73
N TRP A 314 14.08 58.28 6.54
CA TRP A 314 12.66 57.97 6.58
C TRP A 314 12.24 57.79 8.05
N PRO A 315 11.03 58.22 8.47
CA PRO A 315 10.63 58.11 9.86
C PRO A 315 10.81 56.67 10.35
N ARG A 316 11.38 56.50 11.57
CA ARG A 316 11.57 55.19 12.21
C ARG A 316 10.30 54.35 12.01
N ILE A 317 10.44 53.23 11.32
CA ILE A 317 9.40 52.22 11.19
C ILE A 317 9.38 51.49 12.53
N ASP A 318 8.26 51.55 13.25
CA ASP A 318 8.07 50.78 14.49
C ASP A 318 8.06 49.28 14.14
N ASP A 319 8.56 48.41 15.03
CA ASP A 319 8.79 46.97 14.79
C ASP A 319 7.54 46.16 14.36
N GLU A 320 6.35 46.77 14.39
CA GLU A 320 5.06 46.16 14.03
C GLU A 320 4.49 46.62 12.66
N GLN A 321 5.14 47.53 11.92
CA GLN A 321 4.65 48.02 10.61
C GLN A 321 5.48 47.54 9.42
N THR A 322 4.80 47.17 8.33
CA THR A 322 5.46 46.87 7.05
C THR A 322 5.90 48.16 6.34
N ILE A 323 6.93 48.07 5.49
CA ILE A 323 7.45 49.19 4.68
C ILE A 323 6.34 49.79 3.80
N ALA A 324 5.42 48.96 3.30
CA ALA A 324 4.28 49.40 2.49
C ALA A 324 3.30 50.26 3.31
N GLU A 325 3.01 49.90 4.56
CA GLU A 325 2.14 50.67 5.46
C GLU A 325 2.78 52.00 5.87
N ALA A 326 4.08 52.00 6.15
CA ALA A 326 4.85 53.21 6.43
C ALA A 326 4.88 54.16 5.21
N ALA A 327 5.02 53.61 4.00
CA ALA A 327 4.99 54.36 2.75
C ALA A 327 3.60 54.95 2.45
N CYS A 328 2.52 54.18 2.61
CA CYS A 328 1.14 54.66 2.49
C CYS A 328 0.87 55.84 3.44
N ARG A 329 1.36 55.75 4.69
CA ARG A 329 1.23 56.80 5.70
C ARG A 329 2.04 58.05 5.35
N PHE A 330 3.29 57.89 4.91
CA PHE A 330 4.17 59.02 4.60
C PHE A 330 3.73 59.80 3.36
N PHE A 331 3.33 59.09 2.30
CA PHE A 331 2.87 59.70 1.04
C PHE A 331 1.37 60.01 1.01
N GLY A 332 0.61 59.56 2.01
CA GLY A 332 -0.84 59.76 2.09
C GLY A 332 -1.63 59.06 0.99
N VAL A 333 -1.16 57.90 0.51
CA VAL A 333 -1.77 57.16 -0.61
C VAL A 333 -2.34 55.83 -0.11
N ALA A 334 -3.59 55.53 -0.47
CA ALA A 334 -4.24 54.27 -0.15
C ALA A 334 -3.98 53.21 -1.24
N PRO A 335 -3.87 51.91 -0.88
CA PRO A 335 -3.74 50.83 -1.85
C PRO A 335 -5.01 50.69 -2.70
N ASP A 336 -4.84 50.40 -3.99
CA ASP A 336 -5.94 50.10 -4.92
C ASP A 336 -5.79 48.67 -5.45
N PRO A 337 -6.48 47.69 -4.83
CA PRO A 337 -6.41 46.29 -5.25
C PRO A 337 -7.11 46.03 -6.60
N SER A 338 -7.94 46.97 -7.08
CA SER A 338 -8.68 46.85 -8.34
C SER A 338 -7.92 47.36 -9.57
N ALA A 339 -6.75 47.99 -9.37
CA ALA A 339 -5.93 48.52 -10.44
C ALA A 339 -5.32 47.40 -11.30
N THR A 340 -5.53 47.50 -12.62
CA THR A 340 -4.76 46.77 -13.64
C THR A 340 -3.34 47.35 -13.68
N LEU A 341 -2.32 46.50 -13.53
CA LEU A 341 -0.94 46.97 -13.34
C LEU A 341 -0.40 47.65 -14.61
N LEU A 342 -0.81 47.20 -15.81
CA LEU A 342 -0.32 47.68 -17.11
C LEU A 342 -1.40 47.70 -18.20
N THR A 343 -1.44 48.73 -19.06
CA THR A 343 -2.32 48.80 -20.26
C THR A 343 -1.50 48.82 -21.56
N THR A 344 -2.13 48.51 -22.70
CA THR A 344 -1.47 48.54 -24.02
C THR A 344 -0.87 49.92 -24.34
N ALA A 345 -1.51 51.00 -23.87
CA ALA A 345 -0.99 52.36 -23.98
C ALA A 345 0.26 52.58 -23.12
N ASP A 346 0.32 51.98 -21.93
CA ASP A 346 1.52 51.99 -21.08
C ASP A 346 2.67 51.27 -21.81
N CYS A 347 2.39 50.15 -22.50
CA CYS A 347 3.38 49.42 -23.33
C CYS A 347 3.98 50.33 -24.41
N CYS A 348 3.14 51.03 -25.17
CA CYS A 348 3.58 51.91 -26.25
C CYS A 348 4.35 53.13 -25.71
N SER A 349 3.96 53.64 -24.53
CA SER A 349 4.65 54.76 -23.88
C SER A 349 6.07 54.39 -23.43
N TRP A 350 6.25 53.20 -22.84
CA TRP A 350 7.57 52.67 -22.48
C TRP A 350 8.44 52.39 -23.71
N GLY A 351 7.82 51.96 -24.83
CA GLY A 351 8.49 51.82 -26.12
C GLY A 351 8.89 53.14 -26.82
N ALA A 352 8.36 54.30 -26.39
CA ALA A 352 8.63 55.60 -27.01
C ALA A 352 9.76 56.42 -26.34
N VAL A 353 10.04 56.21 -25.05
CA VAL A 353 10.97 57.03 -24.24
C VAL A 353 12.39 56.42 -24.19
N ALA A 354 12.62 55.26 -24.83
CA ALA A 354 13.95 54.63 -24.96
C ALA A 354 14.11 54.03 -26.36
N PRO A 355 15.26 54.18 -27.05
CA PRO A 355 15.60 53.19 -28.06
C PRO A 355 15.75 51.84 -27.34
N LEU A 356 14.81 50.94 -27.65
CA LEU A 356 14.54 49.64 -27.06
C LEU A 356 15.79 48.90 -26.56
N VAL A 357 15.93 48.76 -25.24
CA VAL A 357 16.80 47.75 -24.65
C VAL A 357 16.00 46.45 -24.66
N ASP A 358 16.44 45.45 -25.42
CA ASP A 358 15.71 44.18 -25.60
C ASP A 358 15.40 43.47 -24.28
N SER A 359 16.25 43.61 -23.26
CA SER A 359 16.00 43.04 -21.93
C SER A 359 14.77 43.66 -21.25
N LEU A 360 14.47 44.93 -21.51
CA LEU A 360 13.31 45.62 -20.94
C LEU A 360 12.01 45.16 -21.62
N VAL A 361 12.05 44.87 -22.93
CA VAL A 361 10.94 44.23 -23.67
C VAL A 361 10.71 42.80 -23.18
N ALA A 362 11.80 42.06 -22.90
CA ALA A 362 11.71 40.71 -22.35
C ALA A 362 11.09 40.70 -20.94
N ASP A 363 11.56 41.55 -20.02
CA ASP A 363 10.97 41.65 -18.66
C ASP A 363 9.51 42.11 -18.71
N PHE A 364 9.17 43.01 -19.63
CA PHE A 364 7.81 43.49 -19.81
C PHE A 364 6.85 42.39 -20.30
N THR A 365 7.31 41.60 -21.27
CA THR A 365 6.49 40.50 -21.79
C THR A 365 6.33 39.38 -20.75
N ASP A 366 7.28 39.18 -19.84
CA ASP A 366 7.10 38.29 -18.67
C ASP A 366 5.97 38.78 -17.75
N LEU A 367 5.87 40.09 -17.49
CA LEU A 367 4.77 40.65 -16.69
C LEU A 367 3.39 40.41 -17.32
N LEU A 368 3.28 40.54 -18.64
CA LEU A 368 2.02 40.26 -19.35
C LEU A 368 1.63 38.78 -19.27
N LEU A 369 2.61 37.87 -19.28
CA LEU A 369 2.36 36.44 -19.12
C LEU A 369 1.89 36.09 -17.71
N LEU A 370 2.46 36.72 -16.68
CA LEU A 370 2.00 36.57 -15.29
C LEU A 370 0.56 37.06 -15.08
N GLU A 371 0.09 38.04 -15.87
CA GLU A 371 -1.31 38.47 -15.88
C GLU A 371 -2.23 37.61 -16.77
N GLY A 372 -1.73 36.53 -17.38
CA GLY A 372 -2.49 35.68 -18.30
C GLY A 372 -2.78 36.31 -19.67
N ARG A 373 -2.13 37.43 -20.01
CA ARG A 373 -2.37 38.21 -21.24
C ARG A 373 -1.43 37.80 -22.37
N GLN A 374 -1.46 36.52 -22.73
CA GLN A 374 -0.54 35.90 -23.67
C GLN A 374 -0.58 36.52 -25.08
N GLU A 375 -1.77 36.82 -25.63
CA GLU A 375 -1.90 37.43 -26.95
C GLU A 375 -1.26 38.83 -27.03
N GLN A 376 -1.35 39.59 -25.93
CA GLN A 376 -0.76 40.92 -25.87
C GLN A 376 0.76 40.85 -25.72
N ALA A 377 1.28 39.86 -25.01
CA ALA A 377 2.71 39.60 -24.94
C ALA A 377 3.29 39.26 -26.33
N ILE A 378 2.58 38.45 -27.13
CA ILE A 378 2.95 38.14 -28.53
C ILE A 378 2.98 39.42 -29.36
N ALA A 379 1.92 40.25 -29.31
CA ALA A 379 1.83 41.48 -30.09
C ALA A 379 2.98 42.46 -29.78
N VAL A 380 3.36 42.59 -28.50
CA VAL A 380 4.47 43.45 -28.07
C VAL A 380 5.82 42.93 -28.59
N LEU A 381 6.05 41.61 -28.57
CA LEU A 381 7.27 41.01 -29.13
C LEU A 381 7.35 41.23 -30.64
N GLU A 382 6.26 41.00 -31.37
CA GLU A 382 6.19 41.19 -32.83
C GLU A 382 6.44 42.65 -33.22
N GLU A 383 5.85 43.62 -32.50
CA GLU A 383 6.07 45.05 -32.75
C GLU A 383 7.52 45.47 -32.46
N ALA A 384 8.11 44.98 -31.36
CA ALA A 384 9.50 45.26 -31.02
C ALA A 384 10.47 44.71 -32.08
N ILE A 385 10.26 43.47 -32.52
CA ILE A 385 11.06 42.80 -33.56
C ILE A 385 10.95 43.56 -34.89
N ALA A 386 9.77 44.05 -35.25
CA ALA A 386 9.56 44.82 -36.48
C ALA A 386 10.33 46.15 -36.49
N ARG A 387 10.52 46.80 -35.32
CA ARG A 387 11.17 48.12 -35.21
C ARG A 387 12.70 48.06 -35.09
N THR A 388 13.25 47.12 -34.32
CA THR A 388 14.72 47.01 -34.09
C THR A 388 15.39 45.95 -34.96
N SER A 389 14.61 45.32 -35.85
CA SER A 389 14.98 44.14 -36.60
C SER A 389 15.15 42.87 -35.76
N GLY A 390 14.97 42.92 -34.43
CA GLY A 390 14.90 41.78 -33.51
C GLY A 390 16.25 41.14 -33.17
N SER A 391 16.53 40.98 -31.87
CA SER A 391 17.69 40.24 -31.37
C SER A 391 17.41 38.76 -31.17
N GLU A 392 18.49 37.98 -30.99
CA GLU A 392 18.45 36.56 -30.63
C GLU A 392 17.52 36.27 -29.43
N LEU A 393 17.51 37.16 -28.42
CA LEU A 393 16.66 37.04 -27.23
C LEU A 393 15.17 37.18 -27.54
N LEU A 394 14.77 38.21 -28.31
CA LEU A 394 13.36 38.48 -28.59
C LEU A 394 12.75 37.45 -29.54
N LEU A 395 13.49 37.04 -30.57
CA LEU A 395 13.06 36.00 -31.50
C LEU A 395 12.93 34.63 -30.80
N HIS A 396 13.88 34.27 -29.94
CA HIS A 396 13.78 33.05 -29.12
C HIS A 396 12.53 33.09 -28.23
N LYS A 397 12.31 34.21 -27.54
CA LYS A 397 11.17 34.37 -26.62
C LYS A 397 9.82 34.31 -27.32
N LEU A 398 9.71 34.91 -28.51
CA LEU A 398 8.51 34.83 -29.34
C LEU A 398 8.24 33.39 -29.79
N ALA A 399 9.26 32.65 -30.22
CA ALA A 399 9.12 31.25 -30.60
C ALA A 399 8.66 30.36 -29.43
N TRP A 400 9.26 30.56 -28.25
CA TRP A 400 8.86 29.88 -27.02
C TRP A 400 7.38 30.14 -26.69
N LEU A 401 6.95 31.40 -26.72
CA LEU A 401 5.59 31.79 -26.39
C LEU A 401 4.55 31.25 -27.40
N LEU A 402 4.85 31.32 -28.69
CA LEU A 402 4.00 30.73 -29.73
C LEU A 402 3.85 29.22 -29.57
N GLY A 403 4.90 28.55 -29.09
CA GLY A 403 4.84 27.14 -28.73
C GLY A 403 3.84 26.84 -27.61
N HIS A 404 3.85 27.64 -26.54
CA HIS A 404 2.98 27.45 -25.39
C HIS A 404 1.50 27.77 -25.69
N VAL A 405 1.22 28.63 -26.67
CA VAL A 405 -0.14 28.92 -27.16
C VAL A 405 -0.58 27.94 -28.26
N ASN A 406 0.14 26.82 -28.43
CA ASN A 406 -0.11 25.78 -29.43
C ASN A 406 -0.12 26.28 -30.89
N GLN A 407 0.59 27.37 -31.18
CA GLN A 407 0.82 27.89 -32.53
C GLN A 407 2.17 27.40 -33.05
N LEU A 408 2.36 26.08 -33.04
CA LEU A 408 3.66 25.43 -33.22
C LEU A 408 4.32 25.80 -34.56
N GLU A 409 3.55 25.85 -35.65
CA GLU A 409 4.07 26.17 -36.99
C GLU A 409 4.59 27.62 -37.09
N ARG A 410 3.87 28.57 -36.47
CA ARG A 410 4.33 29.97 -36.38
C ARG A 410 5.60 30.07 -35.55
N GLY A 411 5.67 29.36 -34.41
CA GLY A 411 6.88 29.29 -33.59
C GLY A 411 8.08 28.72 -34.36
N ALA A 412 7.86 27.69 -35.17
CA ALA A 412 8.91 27.07 -35.99
C ALA A 412 9.42 28.02 -37.08
N ALA A 413 8.53 28.79 -37.72
CA ALA A 413 8.91 29.81 -38.70
C ALA A 413 9.78 30.92 -38.07
N VAL A 414 9.46 31.34 -36.84
CA VAL A 414 10.27 32.30 -36.08
C VAL A 414 11.65 31.69 -35.74
N CYS A 415 11.73 30.41 -35.40
CA CYS A 415 13.02 29.74 -35.18
C CYS A 415 13.85 29.65 -36.46
N GLN A 416 13.23 29.38 -37.63
CA GLN A 416 13.94 29.40 -38.91
C GLN A 416 14.48 30.79 -39.24
N GLN A 417 13.71 31.86 -38.95
CA GLN A 417 14.18 33.23 -39.06
C GLN A 417 15.35 33.51 -38.11
N LEU A 418 15.28 33.06 -36.85
CA LEU A 418 16.34 33.18 -35.85
C LEU A 418 17.62 32.47 -36.32
N MET A 419 17.52 31.23 -36.81
CA MET A 419 18.65 30.44 -37.30
C MET A 419 19.27 31.03 -38.57
N GLY A 420 18.45 31.58 -39.48
CA GLY A 420 18.96 32.23 -40.69
C GLY A 420 19.76 33.50 -40.40
N ARG A 421 19.43 34.19 -39.29
CA ARG A 421 20.03 35.47 -38.93
C ARG A 421 21.18 35.35 -37.92
N PHE A 422 21.08 34.36 -37.02
CA PHE A 422 22.05 34.06 -35.98
C PHE A 422 22.40 32.57 -36.02
N PRO A 423 23.11 32.10 -37.06
CA PRO A 423 23.38 30.68 -37.26
C PRO A 423 24.20 30.04 -36.14
N ASP A 424 25.04 30.82 -35.44
CA ASP A 424 25.86 30.38 -34.30
C ASP A 424 25.08 30.31 -32.96
N TYR A 425 23.81 30.73 -32.94
CA TYR A 425 22.98 30.72 -31.73
C TYR A 425 22.33 29.33 -31.52
N SER A 426 23.06 28.44 -30.86
CA SER A 426 22.68 27.05 -30.62
C SER A 426 21.30 26.86 -29.96
N ALA A 427 20.88 27.79 -29.10
CA ALA A 427 19.59 27.70 -28.41
C ALA A 427 18.38 27.85 -29.36
N GLY A 428 18.55 28.51 -30.52
CA GLY A 428 17.51 28.58 -31.55
C GLY A 428 17.25 27.24 -32.24
N TRP A 429 18.30 26.44 -32.43
CA TRP A 429 18.20 25.07 -32.96
C TRP A 429 17.52 24.13 -31.95
N GLY A 430 17.85 24.28 -30.66
CA GLY A 430 17.15 23.59 -29.58
C GLY A 430 15.66 23.91 -29.56
N MET A 431 15.29 25.20 -29.63
CA MET A 431 13.88 25.61 -29.64
C MET A 431 13.09 25.03 -30.82
N LEU A 432 13.67 24.99 -32.02
CA LEU A 432 13.02 24.37 -33.18
C LEU A 432 12.81 22.86 -32.97
N ALA A 433 13.81 22.16 -32.44
CA ALA A 433 13.71 20.74 -32.13
C ALA A 433 12.65 20.45 -31.06
N TRP A 434 12.56 21.30 -30.04
CA TRP A 434 11.50 21.20 -29.03
C TRP A 434 10.11 21.38 -29.66
N LEU A 435 9.91 22.37 -30.53
CA LEU A 435 8.64 22.56 -31.26
C LEU A 435 8.29 21.38 -32.16
N GLN A 436 9.27 20.79 -32.87
CA GLN A 436 9.07 19.59 -33.68
C GLN A 436 8.68 18.38 -32.82
N LEU A 437 9.24 18.27 -31.61
CA LEU A 437 8.84 17.25 -30.64
C LEU A 437 7.39 17.41 -30.21
N GLN A 438 6.94 18.64 -29.93
CA GLN A 438 5.53 18.94 -29.63
C GLN A 438 4.60 18.62 -30.82
N MET A 439 5.08 18.76 -32.07
CA MET A 439 4.37 18.33 -33.28
C MET A 439 4.37 16.81 -33.53
N LYS A 440 4.91 16.01 -32.60
CA LYS A 440 5.10 14.55 -32.73
C LYS A 440 6.02 14.14 -33.90
N ARG A 441 7.08 14.92 -34.14
CA ARG A 441 8.11 14.64 -35.17
C ARG A 441 9.51 14.52 -34.56
N PRO A 442 9.79 13.45 -33.79
CA PRO A 442 11.06 13.31 -33.09
C PRO A 442 12.27 13.08 -34.03
N GLU A 443 12.05 12.49 -35.21
CA GLU A 443 13.09 12.29 -36.22
C GLU A 443 13.56 13.62 -36.84
N ASP A 444 12.62 14.51 -37.17
CA ASP A 444 12.91 15.87 -37.66
C ASP A 444 13.66 16.68 -36.59
N ALA A 445 13.30 16.49 -35.32
CA ALA A 445 13.96 17.12 -34.18
C ALA A 445 15.41 16.63 -34.02
N GLU A 446 15.66 15.31 -34.14
CA GLU A 446 17.00 14.74 -34.11
C GLU A 446 17.86 15.27 -35.26
N HIS A 447 17.32 15.34 -36.48
CA HIS A 447 18.02 15.91 -37.63
C HIS A 447 18.38 17.39 -37.41
N THR A 448 17.46 18.17 -36.84
CA THR A 448 17.66 19.60 -36.53
C THR A 448 18.77 19.79 -35.49
N LEU A 449 18.81 18.96 -34.44
CA LEU A 449 19.86 19.00 -33.42
C LEU A 449 21.23 18.58 -33.97
N HIS A 450 21.28 17.61 -34.90
CA HIS A 450 22.51 17.21 -35.57
C HIS A 450 23.09 18.30 -36.47
N ALA A 451 22.24 19.09 -37.12
CA ALA A 451 22.63 20.21 -37.96
C ALA A 451 23.10 21.45 -37.16
N ALA A 452 22.83 21.49 -35.84
CA ALA A 452 23.18 22.62 -34.99
C ALA A 452 24.71 22.84 -34.87
N PRO A 453 25.18 24.10 -34.85
CA PRO A 453 26.61 24.42 -34.71
C PRO A 453 27.20 23.79 -33.44
N LYS A 454 28.47 23.38 -33.54
CA LYS A 454 29.23 22.75 -32.44
C LYS A 454 29.89 23.76 -31.49
N ASN A 455 29.69 25.05 -31.68
CA ASN A 455 30.29 26.07 -30.83
C ASN A 455 29.19 26.66 -29.93
N ARG A 456 29.47 26.83 -28.63
CA ARG A 456 28.59 27.51 -27.66
C ARG A 456 27.21 26.86 -27.48
N ARG A 457 27.13 25.54 -27.32
CA ARG A 457 25.88 24.84 -26.94
C ARG A 457 25.51 25.11 -25.47
N SER A 458 24.29 25.63 -25.24
CA SER A 458 23.76 25.94 -23.92
C SER A 458 23.28 24.69 -23.16
N ALA A 459 23.02 24.82 -21.85
CA ALA A 459 22.41 23.74 -21.08
C ALA A 459 21.02 23.35 -21.63
N ASP A 460 20.22 24.33 -22.05
CA ASP A 460 18.86 24.13 -22.60
C ASP A 460 18.87 23.35 -23.92
N PHE A 461 19.90 23.56 -24.76
CA PHE A 461 20.11 22.77 -25.97
C PHE A 461 20.28 21.28 -25.65
N TRP A 462 21.07 20.98 -24.61
CA TRP A 462 21.31 19.59 -24.18
C TRP A 462 20.11 18.97 -23.47
N ILE A 463 19.30 19.76 -22.75
CA ILE A 463 18.02 19.30 -22.19
C ILE A 463 17.08 18.88 -23.32
N THR A 464 16.91 19.74 -24.33
CA THR A 464 16.07 19.42 -25.49
C THR A 464 16.60 18.19 -26.25
N SER A 465 17.92 18.07 -26.38
CA SER A 465 18.55 16.89 -26.97
C SER A 465 18.24 15.61 -26.19
N ALA A 466 18.17 15.71 -24.85
CA ALA A 466 17.77 14.60 -24.01
C ALA A 466 16.30 14.23 -24.18
N GLU A 467 15.41 15.21 -24.29
CA GLU A 467 13.98 14.98 -24.52
C GLU A 467 13.73 14.29 -25.87
N VAL A 468 14.40 14.74 -26.93
CA VAL A 468 14.32 14.10 -28.26
C VAL A 468 14.88 12.68 -28.22
N ALA A 469 16.03 12.47 -27.55
CA ALA A 469 16.61 11.13 -27.40
C ALA A 469 15.68 10.20 -26.59
N ALA A 470 15.03 10.71 -25.54
CA ALA A 470 14.06 9.94 -24.76
C ALA A 470 12.82 9.58 -25.59
N ALA A 471 12.31 10.49 -26.41
CA ALA A 471 11.18 10.23 -27.31
C ALA A 471 11.51 9.21 -28.42
N LEU A 472 12.79 9.03 -28.75
CA LEU A 472 13.29 8.00 -29.67
C LEU A 472 13.71 6.71 -28.93
N GLU A 473 13.33 6.55 -27.66
CA GLU A 473 13.65 5.39 -26.81
C GLU A 473 15.17 5.18 -26.57
N LYS A 474 15.99 6.22 -26.77
CA LYS A 474 17.45 6.21 -26.55
C LYS A 474 17.80 6.72 -25.13
N THR A 475 17.32 6.02 -24.10
CA THR A 475 17.36 6.50 -22.70
C THR A 475 18.75 6.77 -22.14
N ASP A 476 19.75 5.93 -22.43
CA ASP A 476 21.13 6.14 -21.95
C ASP A 476 21.78 7.36 -22.60
N LEU A 477 21.43 7.64 -23.85
CA LEU A 477 21.87 8.84 -24.57
C LEU A 477 21.22 10.10 -23.96
N ALA A 478 19.93 10.03 -23.65
CA ALA A 478 19.21 11.11 -22.97
C ALA A 478 19.85 11.47 -21.61
N ILE A 479 20.15 10.46 -20.78
CA ILE A 479 20.84 10.68 -19.48
C ILE A 479 22.22 11.31 -19.69
N THR A 480 22.94 10.93 -20.74
CA THR A 480 24.24 11.50 -21.07
C THR A 480 24.12 12.99 -21.42
N PHE A 481 23.13 13.36 -22.24
CA PHE A 481 22.87 14.76 -22.56
C PHE A 481 22.48 15.58 -21.32
N LEU A 482 21.66 15.02 -20.41
CA LEU A 482 21.33 15.69 -19.14
C LEU A 482 22.55 15.88 -18.24
N ASN A 483 23.47 14.92 -18.19
CA ASN A 483 24.74 15.09 -17.48
C ASN A 483 25.58 16.24 -18.05
N VAL A 484 25.61 16.39 -19.38
CA VAL A 484 26.30 17.51 -20.04
C VAL A 484 25.60 18.84 -19.72
N ALA A 485 24.27 18.87 -19.72
CA ALA A 485 23.49 20.06 -19.33
C ALA A 485 23.81 20.49 -17.87
N ILE A 486 23.85 19.54 -16.94
CA ILE A 486 24.21 19.76 -15.53
C ILE A 486 25.66 20.24 -15.39
N LEU A 487 26.61 19.68 -16.17
CA LEU A 487 28.00 20.13 -16.15
C LEU A 487 28.15 21.58 -16.68
N LYS A 488 27.35 21.98 -17.66
CA LYS A 488 27.32 23.36 -18.18
C LYS A 488 26.67 24.32 -17.19
N ASN A 489 25.65 23.88 -16.45
CA ASN A 489 25.01 24.66 -15.39
C ASN A 489 24.60 23.76 -14.21
N LEU A 490 25.37 23.82 -13.12
CA LEU A 490 25.12 23.03 -11.90
C LEU A 490 23.80 23.40 -11.19
N ALA A 491 23.20 24.54 -11.52
CA ALA A 491 21.90 24.98 -10.99
C ALA A 491 20.75 24.72 -11.98
N CYS A 492 20.93 23.85 -12.98
CA CYS A 492 19.94 23.55 -14.00
C CYS A 492 18.86 22.58 -13.50
N VAL A 493 17.83 23.11 -12.83
CA VAL A 493 16.72 22.29 -12.29
C VAL A 493 15.97 21.47 -13.35
N PRO A 494 15.63 21.99 -14.55
CA PRO A 494 14.94 21.20 -15.56
C PRO A 494 15.71 19.93 -15.94
N ALA A 495 17.05 19.99 -15.95
CA ALA A 495 17.87 18.82 -16.23
C ALA A 495 17.79 17.76 -15.11
N TYR A 496 17.80 18.19 -13.84
CA TYR A 496 17.64 17.28 -12.70
C TYR A 496 16.24 16.64 -12.64
N MET A 497 15.19 17.43 -12.89
CA MET A 497 13.80 16.94 -12.97
C MET A 497 13.64 15.90 -14.06
N LYS A 498 14.07 16.21 -15.30
CA LYS A 498 13.99 15.26 -16.42
C LYS A 498 14.82 14.01 -16.17
N GLN A 499 15.98 14.15 -15.52
CA GLN A 499 16.82 13.01 -15.18
C GLN A 499 16.18 12.14 -14.08
N ALA A 500 15.48 12.75 -13.11
CA ALA A 500 14.73 12.03 -12.09
C ALA A 500 13.57 11.23 -12.70
N GLU A 501 12.82 11.80 -13.64
CA GLU A 501 11.79 11.10 -14.42
C GLU A 501 12.37 9.87 -15.14
N LEU A 502 13.43 10.06 -15.94
CA LEU A 502 14.05 8.95 -16.68
C LEU A 502 14.64 7.87 -15.75
N PHE A 503 15.15 8.25 -14.58
CA PHE A 503 15.60 7.28 -13.59
C PHE A 503 14.43 6.53 -12.95
N ALA A 504 13.31 7.19 -12.68
CA ALA A 504 12.10 6.52 -12.20
C ALA A 504 11.59 5.52 -13.25
N ASP A 505 11.45 5.95 -14.51
CA ASP A 505 10.96 5.11 -15.61
C ASP A 505 11.87 3.90 -15.90
N THR A 506 13.18 4.01 -15.58
CA THR A 506 14.15 2.90 -15.72
C THR A 506 14.35 2.07 -14.45
N GLY A 507 13.52 2.25 -13.42
CA GLY A 507 13.60 1.49 -12.16
C GLY A 507 14.77 1.89 -11.25
N ARG A 508 15.44 3.02 -11.53
CA ARG A 508 16.58 3.56 -10.77
C ARG A 508 16.13 4.58 -9.72
N PHE A 509 15.15 4.20 -8.90
CA PHE A 509 14.42 5.10 -8.00
C PHE A 509 15.30 5.86 -6.98
N GLU A 510 16.34 5.24 -6.43
CA GLU A 510 17.27 5.91 -5.50
C GLU A 510 18.02 7.08 -6.15
N ARG A 511 18.38 6.95 -7.43
CA ARG A 511 19.01 8.05 -8.18
C ARG A 511 18.01 9.14 -8.53
N ALA A 512 16.78 8.75 -8.82
CA ALA A 512 15.68 9.69 -9.04
C ALA A 512 15.43 10.53 -7.78
N LEU A 513 15.35 9.88 -6.60
CA LEU A 513 15.16 10.55 -5.32
C LEU A 513 16.33 11.49 -4.98
N HIS A 514 17.57 11.07 -5.21
CA HIS A 514 18.74 11.94 -5.02
C HIS A 514 18.67 13.21 -5.87
N ASN A 515 18.22 13.11 -7.12
CA ASN A 515 18.02 14.27 -7.97
C ASN A 515 16.92 15.19 -7.41
N MET A 516 15.81 14.63 -6.89
CA MET A 516 14.76 15.42 -6.25
C MET A 516 15.26 16.17 -5.00
N GLU A 517 16.13 15.56 -4.18
CA GLU A 517 16.77 16.25 -3.05
C GLU A 517 17.66 17.42 -3.47
N ILE A 518 18.28 17.33 -4.66
CA ILE A 518 19.05 18.44 -5.23
C ILE A 518 18.10 19.55 -5.69
N VAL A 519 17.00 19.20 -6.35
CA VAL A 519 15.97 20.16 -6.80
C VAL A 519 15.42 20.97 -5.62
N GLU A 520 15.09 20.32 -4.51
CA GLU A 520 14.58 20.97 -3.28
C GLU A 520 15.56 21.97 -2.65
N ARG A 521 16.88 21.80 -2.87
CA ARG A 521 17.89 22.75 -2.40
C ARG A 521 18.06 23.95 -3.34
N LEU A 522 17.68 23.79 -4.60
CA LEU A 522 17.89 24.79 -5.65
C LEU A 522 16.66 25.68 -5.87
N LEU A 523 15.45 25.14 -5.69
CA LEU A 523 14.20 25.86 -5.90
C LEU A 523 13.20 25.62 -4.75
N PRO A 524 12.31 26.59 -4.47
CA PRO A 524 11.13 26.35 -3.65
C PRO A 524 10.26 25.21 -4.21
N PRO A 525 9.51 24.50 -3.34
CA PRO A 525 8.67 23.38 -3.75
C PRO A 525 7.61 23.83 -4.75
N ALA A 526 7.32 22.98 -5.74
CA ALA A 526 6.23 23.16 -6.70
C ALA A 526 5.38 21.87 -6.81
N PRO A 527 4.10 21.95 -7.21
CA PRO A 527 3.21 20.78 -7.30
C PRO A 527 3.75 19.63 -8.16
N GLU A 528 4.41 19.94 -9.28
CA GLU A 528 5.00 18.92 -10.16
C GLU A 528 6.15 18.18 -9.48
N GLN A 529 6.95 18.89 -8.68
CA GLN A 529 8.06 18.29 -7.92
C GLN A 529 7.53 17.36 -6.83
N ILE A 530 6.50 17.80 -6.10
CA ILE A 530 5.85 17.03 -5.03
C ILE A 530 5.23 15.75 -5.62
N SER A 531 4.52 15.86 -6.74
CA SER A 531 3.90 14.74 -7.44
C SER A 531 4.92 13.72 -7.97
N LEU A 532 6.03 14.20 -8.56
CA LEU A 532 7.09 13.33 -9.05
C LEU A 532 7.79 12.60 -7.89
N LYS A 533 8.09 13.32 -6.79
CA LYS A 533 8.72 12.73 -5.61
C LYS A 533 7.80 11.71 -4.93
N SER A 534 6.51 11.98 -4.79
CA SER A 534 5.56 11.03 -4.21
C SER A 534 5.48 9.75 -5.03
N ARG A 535 5.43 9.84 -6.37
CA ARG A 535 5.49 8.67 -7.26
C ARG A 535 6.76 7.84 -7.06
N ILE A 536 7.94 8.47 -7.04
CA ILE A 536 9.22 7.78 -6.80
C ILE A 536 9.24 7.07 -5.43
N LEU A 537 8.64 7.68 -4.41
CA LEU A 537 8.55 7.07 -3.07
C LEU A 537 7.61 5.85 -3.06
N LEU A 538 6.51 5.88 -3.82
CA LEU A 538 5.62 4.73 -3.98
C LEU A 538 6.31 3.57 -4.68
N ASP A 539 7.09 3.85 -5.73
CA ASP A 539 7.87 2.83 -6.43
C ASP A 539 8.95 2.18 -5.54
N LEU A 540 9.45 2.92 -4.53
CA LEU A 540 10.32 2.42 -3.47
C LEU A 540 9.58 1.67 -2.34
N ASN A 541 8.26 1.51 -2.46
CA ASN A 541 7.39 0.98 -1.42
C ASN A 541 7.45 1.77 -0.10
N ARG A 542 7.74 3.07 -0.17
CA ARG A 542 7.79 4.01 0.97
C ARG A 542 6.49 4.81 1.04
N VAL A 543 5.39 4.10 1.23
CA VAL A 543 4.02 4.66 1.15
C VAL A 543 3.79 5.79 2.15
N GLN A 544 4.25 5.65 3.40
CA GLN A 544 4.08 6.69 4.41
C GLN A 544 4.84 7.98 4.07
N ASP A 545 6.07 7.86 3.55
CA ASP A 545 6.86 9.03 3.15
C ASP A 545 6.22 9.77 1.97
N ALA A 546 5.54 9.05 1.07
CA ALA A 546 4.78 9.65 -0.03
C ALA A 546 3.58 10.45 0.50
N ILE A 547 2.83 9.91 1.47
CA ILE A 547 1.71 10.61 2.14
C ILE A 547 2.22 11.86 2.88
N ASP A 548 3.36 11.76 3.57
CA ASP A 548 3.95 12.88 4.30
C ASP A 548 4.43 13.98 3.34
N THR A 549 5.02 13.59 2.21
CA THR A 549 5.45 14.52 1.14
C THR A 549 4.26 15.26 0.54
N LEU A 550 3.15 14.56 0.25
CA LEU A 550 1.92 15.17 -0.25
C LEU A 550 1.27 16.09 0.78
N THR A 551 1.30 15.70 2.06
CA THR A 551 0.75 16.51 3.16
C THR A 551 1.53 17.82 3.32
N GLN A 552 2.86 17.76 3.35
CA GLN A 552 3.71 18.97 3.36
C GLN A 552 3.50 19.83 2.12
N GLY A 553 3.28 19.20 0.96
CA GLY A 553 2.92 19.90 -0.27
C GLY A 553 1.61 20.68 -0.14
N LEU A 554 0.59 20.08 0.46
CA LEU A 554 -0.73 20.68 0.66
C LEU A 554 -0.73 21.76 1.76
N ASP A 555 0.20 21.72 2.71
CA ASP A 555 0.40 22.83 3.67
C ASP A 555 0.85 24.12 2.95
N VAL A 556 1.61 23.97 1.85
CA VAL A 556 2.07 25.09 1.01
C VAL A 556 1.02 25.43 -0.07
N PHE A 557 0.38 24.42 -0.66
CA PHE A 557 -0.55 24.53 -1.78
C PHE A 557 -1.93 23.92 -1.43
N PRO A 558 -2.70 24.52 -0.51
CA PRO A 558 -3.95 23.92 0.00
C PRO A 558 -5.07 23.84 -1.04
N GLY A 559 -4.96 24.56 -2.16
CA GLY A 559 -5.96 24.60 -3.22
C GLY A 559 -5.67 23.70 -4.42
N GLU A 560 -4.59 22.91 -4.40
CA GLU A 560 -4.13 22.15 -5.57
C GLU A 560 -4.85 20.80 -5.72
N PRO A 561 -5.83 20.65 -6.64
CA PRO A 561 -6.74 19.50 -6.63
C PRO A 561 -6.05 18.17 -6.93
N PHE A 562 -5.02 18.19 -7.78
CA PHE A 562 -4.28 16.99 -8.16
C PHE A 562 -3.47 16.41 -6.99
N LEU A 563 -2.86 17.26 -6.15
CA LEU A 563 -2.14 16.81 -4.95
C LEU A 563 -3.09 16.22 -3.91
N GLN A 564 -4.27 16.84 -3.73
CA GLN A 564 -5.33 16.32 -2.86
C GLN A 564 -5.81 14.95 -3.37
N PHE A 565 -6.02 14.80 -4.68
CA PHE A 565 -6.43 13.55 -5.29
C PHE A 565 -5.40 12.44 -5.06
N LEU A 566 -4.11 12.70 -5.32
CA LEU A 566 -3.05 11.72 -5.09
C LEU A 566 -2.97 11.30 -3.62
N ARG A 567 -3.18 12.22 -2.68
CA ARG A 567 -3.20 11.89 -1.25
C ARG A 567 -4.43 11.06 -0.90
N ALA A 568 -5.60 11.43 -1.40
CA ALA A 568 -6.84 10.72 -1.16
C ALA A 568 -6.78 9.26 -1.65
N ASP A 569 -6.27 9.02 -2.87
CA ASP A 569 -6.15 7.67 -3.45
C ASP A 569 -5.20 6.78 -2.60
N LEU A 570 -4.10 7.36 -2.10
CA LEU A 570 -3.18 6.67 -1.18
C LEU A 570 -3.77 6.43 0.21
N LEU A 571 -4.54 7.38 0.73
CA LEU A 571 -5.22 7.23 2.01
C LEU A 571 -6.27 6.11 1.95
N LEU A 572 -7.01 6.03 0.85
CA LEU A 572 -7.93 4.91 0.61
C LEU A 572 -7.18 3.58 0.55
N ALA A 573 -6.10 3.50 -0.23
CA ALA A 573 -5.28 2.29 -0.36
C ALA A 573 -4.62 1.85 0.96
N THR A 574 -4.43 2.76 1.91
CA THR A 574 -3.87 2.47 3.25
C THR A 574 -4.94 2.27 4.33
N GLY A 575 -6.23 2.16 3.96
CA GLY A 575 -7.32 1.88 4.89
C GLY A 575 -7.75 3.08 5.73
N LYS A 576 -7.58 4.31 5.21
CA LYS A 576 -7.99 5.57 5.87
C LYS A 576 -9.10 6.30 5.08
N PRO A 577 -10.29 5.67 4.87
CA PRO A 577 -11.35 6.21 4.02
C PRO A 577 -11.90 7.56 4.50
N ALA A 578 -11.96 7.80 5.81
CA ALA A 578 -12.47 9.06 6.36
C ALA A 578 -11.61 10.27 5.94
N MET A 579 -10.28 10.15 5.99
CA MET A 579 -9.37 11.22 5.56
C MET A 579 -9.40 11.39 4.04
N ALA A 580 -9.49 10.28 3.29
CA ALA A 580 -9.63 10.34 1.83
C ALA A 580 -10.92 11.08 1.41
N LEU A 581 -12.02 10.88 2.15
CA LEU A 581 -13.29 11.55 1.89
C LEU A 581 -13.22 13.07 2.13
N GLU A 582 -12.46 13.50 3.15
CA GLU A 582 -12.23 14.92 3.41
C GLU A 582 -11.48 15.58 2.25
N ASP A 583 -10.47 14.89 1.70
CA ASP A 583 -9.73 15.35 0.52
C ASP A 583 -10.61 15.41 -0.72
N CYS A 584 -11.41 14.38 -1.00
CA CYS A 584 -12.40 14.41 -2.09
C CYS A 584 -13.36 15.59 -1.95
N LYS A 585 -13.90 15.83 -0.75
CA LYS A 585 -14.79 16.97 -0.49
C LYS A 585 -14.09 18.32 -0.68
N ALA A 586 -12.80 18.42 -0.37
CA ALA A 586 -12.02 19.62 -0.62
C ALA A 586 -11.84 19.88 -2.11
N ILE A 587 -11.53 18.85 -2.90
CA ILE A 587 -11.43 18.91 -4.36
C ILE A 587 -12.75 19.36 -4.98
N LEU A 588 -13.86 18.74 -4.60
CA LEU A 588 -15.17 19.00 -5.19
C LEU A 588 -15.74 20.39 -4.82
N ARG A 589 -15.23 21.04 -3.76
CA ARG A 589 -15.56 22.44 -3.46
C ARG A 589 -14.89 23.42 -4.43
N SER A 590 -13.68 23.13 -4.89
CA SER A 590 -12.92 24.01 -5.79
C SER A 590 -13.12 23.64 -7.27
N ALA A 591 -13.28 22.36 -7.58
CA ALA A 591 -13.48 21.80 -8.91
C ALA A 591 -14.61 20.74 -8.89
N PRO A 592 -15.88 21.17 -8.98
CA PRO A 592 -17.03 20.26 -8.94
C PRO A 592 -17.06 19.21 -10.06
N ASP A 593 -16.46 19.51 -11.21
CA ASP A 593 -16.44 18.64 -12.40
C ASP A 593 -15.21 17.71 -12.44
N PHE A 594 -14.47 17.59 -11.33
CA PHE A 594 -13.26 16.74 -11.27
C PHE A 594 -13.63 15.26 -11.18
N SER A 595 -13.79 14.60 -12.34
CA SER A 595 -14.25 13.20 -12.47
C SER A 595 -13.54 12.22 -11.53
N ALA A 596 -12.20 12.29 -11.45
CA ALA A 596 -11.42 11.35 -10.65
C ALA A 596 -11.69 11.45 -9.13
N ALA A 597 -12.18 12.60 -8.64
CA ALA A 597 -12.59 12.74 -7.23
C ALA A 597 -13.94 12.08 -6.97
N HIS A 598 -14.91 12.20 -7.89
CA HIS A 598 -16.20 11.48 -7.81
C HIS A 598 -16.00 9.97 -7.89
N GLU A 599 -15.06 9.49 -8.73
CA GLU A 599 -14.69 8.06 -8.78
C GLU A 599 -14.16 7.57 -7.44
N LEU A 600 -13.25 8.35 -6.84
CA LEU A 600 -12.65 7.98 -5.57
C LEU A 600 -13.66 8.05 -4.42
N GLU A 601 -14.55 9.05 -4.43
CA GLU A 601 -15.69 9.13 -3.51
C GLU A 601 -16.59 7.90 -3.61
N ALA A 602 -16.90 7.42 -4.81
CA ALA A 602 -17.68 6.19 -5.00
C ALA A 602 -16.98 4.96 -4.38
N LEU A 603 -15.66 4.82 -4.56
CA LEU A 603 -14.89 3.74 -3.94
C LEU A 603 -14.82 3.86 -2.41
N ILE A 604 -14.71 5.07 -1.88
CA ILE A 604 -14.72 5.32 -0.43
C ILE A 604 -16.08 4.92 0.19
N HIS A 605 -17.18 5.23 -0.50
CA HIS A 605 -18.52 4.84 -0.05
C HIS A 605 -18.73 3.33 -0.04
N LEU A 606 -18.14 2.59 -0.98
CA LEU A 606 -18.14 1.12 -0.95
C LEU A 606 -17.39 0.56 0.27
N GLU A 607 -16.24 1.12 0.62
CA GLU A 607 -15.45 0.70 1.79
C GLU A 607 -16.13 1.06 3.12
N THR A 608 -17.01 2.06 3.12
CA THR A 608 -17.76 2.50 4.30
C THR A 608 -19.18 1.92 4.39
N ASP A 609 -19.50 0.95 3.52
CA ASP A 609 -20.80 0.26 3.43
C ASP A 609 -22.00 1.19 3.20
N ASP A 610 -21.80 2.23 2.37
CA ASP A 610 -22.83 3.18 1.93
C ASP A 610 -23.05 3.08 0.41
N PRO A 611 -23.74 2.01 -0.09
CA PRO A 611 -23.88 1.76 -1.51
C PRO A 611 -24.73 2.82 -2.23
N GLU A 612 -25.65 3.49 -1.54
CA GLU A 612 -26.52 4.52 -2.14
C GLU A 612 -25.71 5.75 -2.57
N SER A 613 -24.84 6.24 -1.68
CA SER A 613 -23.92 7.33 -1.99
C SER A 613 -22.87 6.91 -3.03
N ALA A 614 -22.42 5.65 -3.01
CA ALA A 614 -21.50 5.12 -4.01
C ALA A 614 -22.09 5.16 -5.43
N VAL A 615 -23.37 4.79 -5.60
CA VAL A 615 -24.07 4.89 -6.89
C VAL A 615 -24.15 6.35 -7.35
N ALA A 616 -24.53 7.27 -6.46
CA ALA A 616 -24.67 8.69 -6.80
C ALA A 616 -23.33 9.32 -7.24
N ALA A 617 -22.25 9.05 -6.49
CA ALA A 617 -20.91 9.54 -6.83
C ALA A 617 -20.41 8.94 -8.17
N ALA A 618 -20.63 7.64 -8.40
CA ALA A 618 -20.26 7.00 -9.67
C ALA A 618 -21.05 7.59 -10.86
N GLU A 619 -22.33 7.93 -10.69
CA GLU A 619 -23.11 8.59 -11.74
C GLU A 619 -22.61 10.01 -12.06
N LEU A 620 -22.16 10.76 -11.05
CA LEU A 620 -21.54 12.08 -11.25
C LEU A 620 -20.19 11.97 -11.98
N ALA A 621 -19.37 10.99 -11.62
CA ALA A 621 -18.13 10.68 -12.37
C ALA A 621 -18.44 10.41 -13.84
N MET A 622 -19.44 9.56 -14.13
CA MET A 622 -19.83 9.19 -15.49
C MET A 622 -20.44 10.33 -16.31
N GLN A 623 -21.03 11.35 -15.67
CA GLN A 623 -21.50 12.56 -16.35
C GLN A 623 -20.32 13.39 -16.89
N SER A 624 -19.23 13.45 -16.11
CA SER A 624 -18.03 14.22 -16.43
C SER A 624 -17.10 13.47 -17.38
N ASP A 625 -16.87 12.18 -17.12
CA ASP A 625 -16.11 11.27 -17.97
C ASP A 625 -16.88 9.95 -18.20
N LYS A 626 -17.42 9.81 -19.40
CA LYS A 626 -18.18 8.62 -19.81
C LYS A 626 -17.31 7.38 -20.00
N ALA A 627 -15.98 7.52 -20.05
CA ALA A 627 -15.03 6.45 -20.33
C ALA A 627 -14.26 5.98 -19.08
N SER A 628 -14.88 6.04 -17.89
CA SER A 628 -14.25 5.62 -16.64
C SER A 628 -14.61 4.17 -16.21
N PRO A 629 -13.71 3.18 -16.38
CA PRO A 629 -13.98 1.80 -15.92
C PRO A 629 -14.10 1.68 -14.40
N ARG A 630 -13.46 2.58 -13.63
CA ARG A 630 -13.54 2.61 -12.16
C ARG A 630 -14.94 3.03 -11.69
N ALA A 631 -15.56 4.01 -12.34
CA ALA A 631 -16.92 4.44 -12.01
C ALA A 631 -17.95 3.33 -12.26
N TRP A 632 -17.89 2.66 -13.42
CA TRP A 632 -18.76 1.52 -13.73
C TRP A 632 -18.58 0.36 -12.75
N TYR A 633 -17.33 0.05 -12.39
CA TYR A 633 -17.03 -0.95 -11.36
C TYR A 633 -17.65 -0.57 -10.01
N ALA A 634 -17.46 0.66 -9.55
CA ALA A 634 -17.95 1.11 -8.25
C ALA A 634 -19.49 1.03 -8.18
N ARG A 635 -20.18 1.49 -9.22
CA ARG A 635 -21.64 1.40 -9.31
C ARG A 635 -22.14 -0.04 -9.36
N GLY A 636 -21.44 -0.91 -10.10
CA GLY A 636 -21.76 -2.32 -10.20
C GLY A 636 -21.68 -3.04 -8.85
N ILE A 637 -20.62 -2.79 -8.06
CA ILE A 637 -20.48 -3.35 -6.70
C ILE A 637 -21.56 -2.79 -5.76
N ALA A 638 -21.82 -1.48 -5.81
CA ALA A 638 -22.84 -0.86 -4.95
C ALA A 638 -24.23 -1.46 -5.22
N ARG A 639 -24.59 -1.64 -6.49
CA ARG A 639 -25.83 -2.31 -6.90
C ARG A 639 -25.90 -3.76 -6.43
N LEU A 640 -24.78 -4.48 -6.42
CA LEU A 640 -24.71 -5.84 -5.88
C LEU A 640 -25.01 -5.86 -4.38
N GLN A 641 -24.44 -4.93 -3.60
CA GLN A 641 -24.74 -4.77 -2.16
C GLN A 641 -26.22 -4.45 -1.92
N MET A 642 -26.86 -3.69 -2.81
CA MET A 642 -28.29 -3.37 -2.78
C MET A 642 -29.20 -4.48 -3.33
N GLN A 643 -28.67 -5.68 -3.63
CA GLN A 643 -29.40 -6.80 -4.24
C GLN A 643 -29.98 -6.51 -5.64
N GLN A 644 -29.50 -5.48 -6.33
CA GLN A 644 -29.88 -5.15 -7.71
C GLN A 644 -29.01 -5.91 -8.69
N VAL A 645 -29.14 -7.23 -8.68
CA VAL A 645 -28.19 -8.15 -9.35
C VAL A 645 -28.11 -7.94 -10.86
N GLU A 646 -29.26 -7.82 -11.56
CA GLU A 646 -29.29 -7.64 -13.01
C GLU A 646 -28.54 -6.36 -13.44
N LEU A 647 -28.81 -5.23 -12.77
CA LEU A 647 -28.16 -3.95 -13.04
C LEU A 647 -26.67 -3.96 -12.67
N SER A 648 -26.28 -4.76 -11.67
CA SER A 648 -24.88 -4.96 -11.30
C SER A 648 -24.11 -5.68 -12.40
N VAL A 649 -24.68 -6.75 -12.95
CA VAL A 649 -24.09 -7.52 -14.05
C VAL A 649 -23.88 -6.61 -15.27
N ASP A 650 -24.90 -5.85 -15.67
CA ASP A 650 -24.81 -4.90 -16.79
C ASP A 650 -23.65 -3.90 -16.63
N ASP A 651 -23.52 -3.29 -15.45
CA ASP A 651 -22.46 -2.32 -15.15
C ASP A 651 -21.06 -2.95 -15.17
N LEU A 652 -20.93 -4.14 -14.56
CA LEU A 652 -19.65 -4.84 -14.48
C LEU A 652 -19.22 -5.38 -15.84
N GLU A 653 -20.15 -5.75 -16.72
CA GLU A 653 -19.84 -6.09 -18.12
C GLU A 653 -19.31 -4.88 -18.91
N VAL A 654 -19.86 -3.69 -18.68
CA VAL A 654 -19.31 -2.45 -19.27
C VAL A 654 -17.90 -2.19 -18.74
N ALA A 655 -17.70 -2.31 -17.42
CA ALA A 655 -16.40 -2.10 -16.78
C ALA A 655 -15.34 -3.08 -17.34
N CYS A 656 -15.69 -4.37 -17.47
CA CYS A 656 -14.84 -5.40 -18.08
C CYS A 656 -14.53 -5.15 -19.56
N ARG A 657 -15.48 -4.61 -20.34
CA ARG A 657 -15.24 -4.26 -21.76
C ARG A 657 -14.28 -3.09 -21.91
N MET A 658 -14.33 -2.12 -20.99
CA MET A 658 -13.43 -0.96 -20.99
C MET A 658 -12.02 -1.32 -20.52
N ALA A 659 -11.90 -2.21 -19.52
CA ALA A 659 -10.62 -2.65 -18.96
C ALA A 659 -10.51 -4.20 -18.97
N PRO A 660 -10.28 -4.84 -20.13
CA PRO A 660 -10.39 -6.30 -20.30
C PRO A 660 -9.32 -7.12 -19.57
N HIS A 661 -8.25 -6.49 -19.10
CA HIS A 661 -7.14 -7.13 -18.38
C HIS A 661 -7.14 -6.87 -16.88
N GLU A 662 -8.08 -6.05 -16.39
CA GLU A 662 -8.12 -5.70 -14.98
C GLU A 662 -8.88 -6.77 -14.18
N MET A 663 -8.21 -7.35 -13.18
CA MET A 663 -8.71 -8.54 -12.49
C MET A 663 -9.92 -8.26 -11.60
N ARG A 664 -9.99 -7.06 -11.01
CA ARG A 664 -11.00 -6.71 -10.00
C ARG A 664 -12.40 -6.70 -10.59
N GLN A 665 -12.60 -6.12 -11.79
CA GLN A 665 -13.92 -6.07 -12.43
C GLN A 665 -14.40 -7.46 -12.81
N ARG A 666 -13.53 -8.31 -13.35
CA ARG A 666 -13.94 -9.65 -13.77
C ARG A 666 -14.22 -10.57 -12.57
N TYR A 667 -13.46 -10.45 -11.49
CA TYR A 667 -13.76 -11.15 -10.24
C TYR A 667 -15.11 -10.69 -9.65
N ALA A 668 -15.38 -9.38 -9.66
CA ALA A 668 -16.66 -8.83 -9.25
C ALA A 668 -17.83 -9.31 -10.12
N LEU A 669 -17.65 -9.37 -11.44
CA LEU A 669 -18.66 -9.89 -12.37
C LEU A 669 -19.00 -11.36 -12.08
N ALA A 670 -17.99 -12.19 -11.79
CA ALA A 670 -18.24 -13.57 -11.37
C ALA A 670 -19.07 -13.64 -10.07
N ARG A 671 -18.82 -12.77 -9.10
CA ARG A 671 -19.62 -12.66 -7.87
C ARG A 671 -21.06 -12.22 -8.17
N ALA A 672 -21.25 -11.23 -9.03
CA ALA A 672 -22.57 -10.76 -9.41
C ALA A 672 -23.37 -11.85 -10.13
N ARG A 673 -22.76 -12.58 -11.06
CA ARG A 673 -23.40 -13.71 -11.75
C ARG A 673 -23.77 -14.85 -10.81
N LEU A 674 -22.92 -15.17 -9.83
CA LEU A 674 -23.26 -16.13 -8.79
C LEU A 674 -24.49 -15.68 -7.99
N ALA A 675 -24.54 -14.41 -7.59
CA ALA A 675 -25.71 -13.85 -6.89
C ALA A 675 -26.99 -13.90 -7.75
N GLY A 676 -26.85 -13.89 -9.08
CA GLY A 676 -27.95 -14.06 -10.04
C GLY A 676 -28.36 -15.52 -10.28
N GLY A 677 -27.68 -16.48 -9.65
CA GLY A 677 -27.90 -17.92 -9.87
C GLY A 677 -27.23 -18.46 -11.14
N GLU A 678 -26.44 -17.65 -11.85
CA GLU A 678 -25.75 -18.02 -13.09
C GLU A 678 -24.38 -18.66 -12.81
N THR A 679 -24.36 -19.75 -12.03
CA THR A 679 -23.13 -20.40 -11.54
C THR A 679 -22.16 -20.79 -12.66
N GLU A 680 -22.67 -21.32 -13.78
CA GLU A 680 -21.84 -21.71 -14.93
C GLU A 680 -21.19 -20.49 -15.60
N MET A 681 -21.92 -19.38 -15.70
CA MET A 681 -21.39 -18.14 -16.27
C MET A 681 -20.38 -17.49 -15.34
N ALA A 682 -20.55 -17.60 -14.02
CA ALA A 682 -19.55 -17.18 -13.05
C ALA A 682 -18.24 -17.97 -13.18
N VAL A 683 -18.30 -19.28 -13.40
CA VAL A 683 -17.12 -20.11 -13.70
C VAL A 683 -16.43 -19.64 -14.99
N SER A 684 -17.18 -19.36 -16.06
CA SER A 684 -16.63 -18.85 -17.32
C SER A 684 -15.89 -17.51 -17.16
N GLU A 685 -16.38 -16.61 -16.30
CA GLU A 685 -15.68 -15.35 -16.01
C GLU A 685 -14.37 -15.60 -15.24
N LEU A 686 -14.37 -16.54 -14.29
CA LEU A 686 -13.17 -16.93 -13.57
C LEU A 686 -12.16 -17.67 -14.46
N ASP A 687 -12.60 -18.47 -15.41
CA ASP A 687 -11.73 -19.09 -16.42
C ASP A 687 -11.01 -18.03 -17.25
N THR A 688 -11.75 -17.00 -17.69
CA THR A 688 -11.17 -15.89 -18.45
C THR A 688 -10.23 -15.05 -17.59
N LEU A 689 -10.54 -14.83 -16.31
CA LEU A 689 -9.65 -14.16 -15.36
C LEU A 689 -8.36 -14.95 -15.17
N LEU A 690 -8.46 -16.24 -14.88
CA LEU A 690 -7.32 -17.13 -14.61
C LEU A 690 -6.48 -17.41 -15.86
N GLY A 691 -7.07 -17.30 -17.07
CA GLY A 691 -6.32 -17.29 -18.32
C GLY A 691 -5.36 -16.11 -18.43
N SER A 692 -5.75 -14.93 -17.95
CA SER A 692 -4.90 -13.72 -17.93
C SER A 692 -4.02 -13.59 -16.67
N HIS A 693 -4.50 -14.09 -15.53
CA HIS A 693 -3.85 -13.99 -14.22
C HIS A 693 -3.78 -15.36 -13.54
N PRO A 694 -2.91 -16.28 -14.02
CA PRO A 694 -2.89 -17.68 -13.56
C PRO A 694 -2.49 -17.88 -12.09
N HIS A 695 -2.01 -16.82 -11.43
CA HIS A 695 -1.51 -16.85 -10.06
C HIS A 695 -2.48 -16.24 -9.03
N SER A 696 -3.71 -15.88 -9.43
CA SER A 696 -4.72 -15.37 -8.50
C SER A 696 -5.26 -16.50 -7.62
N SER A 697 -4.80 -16.55 -6.37
CA SER A 697 -5.21 -17.59 -5.40
C SER A 697 -6.70 -17.45 -5.02
N ASP A 698 -7.19 -16.23 -4.86
CA ASP A 698 -8.60 -15.97 -4.51
C ASP A 698 -9.56 -16.38 -5.63
N ALA A 699 -9.18 -16.15 -6.89
CA ALA A 699 -9.98 -16.59 -8.03
C ALA A 699 -10.01 -18.12 -8.18
N LEU A 700 -8.90 -18.80 -7.90
CA LEU A 700 -8.85 -20.26 -7.86
C LEU A 700 -9.73 -20.83 -6.75
N VAL A 701 -9.65 -20.27 -5.53
CA VAL A 701 -10.52 -20.67 -4.41
C VAL A 701 -11.99 -20.44 -4.78
N PHE A 702 -12.31 -19.28 -5.33
CA PHE A 702 -13.69 -18.96 -5.69
C PHE A 702 -14.23 -19.93 -6.74
N ARG A 703 -13.47 -20.20 -7.81
CA ARG A 703 -13.85 -21.19 -8.84
C ARG A 703 -13.96 -22.60 -8.27
N GLY A 704 -13.07 -22.96 -7.34
CA GLY A 704 -13.10 -24.23 -6.63
C GLY A 704 -14.42 -24.45 -5.88
N PHE A 705 -14.91 -23.45 -5.14
CA PHE A 705 -16.22 -23.54 -4.48
C PHE A 705 -17.38 -23.61 -5.48
N LEU A 706 -17.31 -22.89 -6.60
CA LEU A 706 -18.32 -23.04 -7.67
C LEU A 706 -18.32 -24.45 -8.28
N HIS A 707 -17.14 -25.06 -8.45
CA HIS A 707 -17.03 -26.44 -8.89
C HIS A 707 -17.61 -27.43 -7.89
N ILE A 708 -17.49 -27.21 -6.58
CA ILE A 708 -18.20 -28.00 -5.56
C ILE A 708 -19.72 -27.88 -5.74
N ALA A 709 -20.24 -26.66 -5.91
CA ALA A 709 -21.67 -26.42 -6.11
C ALA A 709 -22.21 -27.11 -7.39
N LEU A 710 -21.39 -27.21 -8.43
CA LEU A 710 -21.71 -27.92 -9.68
C LEU A 710 -21.46 -29.44 -9.61
N GLY A 711 -21.02 -29.99 -8.47
CA GLY A 711 -20.70 -31.41 -8.30
C GLY A 711 -19.36 -31.85 -8.90
N ASN A 712 -18.55 -30.92 -9.42
CA ASN A 712 -17.26 -31.16 -10.08
C ASN A 712 -16.10 -31.21 -9.08
N SER A 713 -16.16 -32.13 -8.12
CA SER A 713 -15.21 -32.23 -7.00
C SER A 713 -13.73 -32.39 -7.43
N ASP A 714 -13.48 -33.06 -8.57
CA ASP A 714 -12.12 -33.25 -9.09
C ASP A 714 -11.49 -31.94 -9.58
N LEU A 715 -12.27 -31.07 -10.23
CA LEU A 715 -11.81 -29.76 -10.69
C LEU A 715 -11.59 -28.83 -9.49
N ALA A 716 -12.53 -28.84 -8.53
CA ALA A 716 -12.41 -28.10 -7.28
C ALA A 716 -11.12 -28.46 -6.52
N GLY A 717 -10.81 -29.75 -6.39
CA GLY A 717 -9.59 -30.22 -5.74
C GLY A 717 -8.31 -29.69 -6.40
N ARG A 718 -8.25 -29.63 -7.74
CA ARG A 718 -7.10 -29.06 -8.46
C ARG A 718 -6.94 -27.57 -8.22
N ASP A 719 -8.04 -26.83 -8.21
CA ASP A 719 -8.03 -25.39 -7.98
C ASP A 719 -7.59 -25.03 -6.56
N PHE A 720 -8.17 -25.70 -5.55
CA PHE A 720 -7.76 -25.49 -4.16
C PHE A 720 -6.32 -25.93 -3.92
N GLN A 721 -5.87 -27.03 -4.52
CA GLN A 721 -4.47 -27.46 -4.44
C GLN A 721 -3.56 -26.39 -5.02
N ARG A 722 -3.88 -25.88 -6.21
CA ARG A 722 -3.09 -24.83 -6.85
C ARG A 722 -3.08 -23.54 -6.03
N ALA A 723 -4.21 -23.14 -5.47
CA ALA A 723 -4.30 -21.98 -4.58
C ALA A 723 -3.43 -22.16 -3.32
N SER A 724 -3.42 -23.36 -2.73
CA SER A 724 -2.59 -23.67 -1.55
C SER A 724 -1.09 -23.69 -1.87
N GLU A 725 -0.69 -24.09 -3.09
CA GLU A 725 0.70 -24.02 -3.54
C GLU A 725 1.18 -22.57 -3.75
N LEU A 726 0.31 -21.71 -4.30
CA LEU A 726 0.62 -20.30 -4.54
C LEU A 726 0.62 -19.48 -3.25
N SER A 727 -0.34 -19.77 -2.36
CA SER A 727 -0.52 -19.08 -1.09
C SER A 727 -0.69 -20.10 0.05
N PRO A 728 0.41 -20.63 0.62
CA PRO A 728 0.35 -21.67 1.66
C PRO A 728 -0.34 -21.26 2.96
N ARG A 729 -0.57 -19.96 3.17
CA ARG A 729 -1.28 -19.40 4.34
C ARG A 729 -2.73 -19.04 4.04
N LEU A 730 -3.27 -19.39 2.86
CA LEU A 730 -4.65 -19.08 2.51
C LEU A 730 -5.59 -20.14 3.12
N VAL A 731 -6.26 -19.78 4.21
CA VAL A 731 -7.15 -20.67 4.98
C VAL A 731 -8.26 -21.24 4.11
N SER A 732 -8.90 -20.41 3.29
CA SER A 732 -9.98 -20.82 2.39
C SER A 732 -9.58 -21.89 1.36
N ALA A 733 -8.32 -21.92 0.93
CA ALA A 733 -7.80 -22.98 0.05
C ALA A 733 -7.65 -24.31 0.77
N LEU A 734 -7.10 -24.29 2.00
CA LEU A 734 -6.97 -25.48 2.83
C LEU A 734 -8.34 -26.03 3.25
N TYR A 735 -9.26 -25.15 3.61
CA TYR A 735 -10.65 -25.50 3.90
C TYR A 735 -11.33 -26.15 2.69
N GLY A 736 -11.21 -25.55 1.50
CA GLY A 736 -11.75 -26.12 0.27
C GLY A 736 -11.20 -27.53 -0.03
N LEU A 737 -9.90 -27.76 0.15
CA LEU A 737 -9.30 -29.10 0.06
C LEU A 737 -9.88 -30.06 1.11
N ALA A 738 -10.06 -29.60 2.35
CA ALA A 738 -10.64 -30.43 3.41
C ALA A 738 -12.07 -30.85 3.07
N VAL A 739 -12.88 -29.95 2.50
CA VAL A 739 -14.23 -30.24 2.02
C VAL A 739 -14.20 -31.30 0.92
N VAL A 740 -13.33 -31.16 -0.08
CA VAL A 740 -13.15 -32.18 -1.15
C VAL A 740 -12.78 -33.55 -0.55
N LYS A 741 -11.84 -33.58 0.40
CA LYS A 741 -11.41 -34.81 1.07
C LYS A 741 -12.51 -35.44 1.93
N ARG A 742 -13.31 -34.62 2.61
CA ARG A 742 -14.48 -35.06 3.36
C ARG A 742 -15.53 -35.69 2.43
N MET A 743 -15.81 -35.05 1.30
CA MET A 743 -16.75 -35.59 0.29
C MET A 743 -16.26 -36.90 -0.32
N ALA A 744 -14.94 -37.09 -0.44
CA ALA A 744 -14.33 -38.35 -0.87
C ALA A 744 -14.30 -39.44 0.22
N GLY A 745 -14.75 -39.16 1.44
CA GLY A 745 -14.69 -40.08 2.59
C GLY A 745 -13.29 -40.22 3.22
N GLU A 746 -12.32 -39.41 2.79
CA GLU A 746 -10.96 -39.39 3.33
C GLU A 746 -10.88 -38.55 4.64
N PHE A 747 -11.65 -38.93 5.66
CA PHE A 747 -11.78 -38.15 6.91
C PHE A 747 -10.46 -37.83 7.62
N PRO A 748 -9.45 -38.73 7.69
CA PRO A 748 -8.16 -38.39 8.31
C PRO A 748 -7.41 -37.29 7.55
N ALA A 749 -7.48 -37.28 6.21
CA ALA A 749 -6.84 -36.26 5.40
C ALA A 749 -7.56 -34.90 5.54
N ALA A 750 -8.90 -34.93 5.59
CA ALA A 750 -9.71 -33.74 5.84
C ALA A 750 -9.36 -33.11 7.20
N LEU A 751 -9.27 -33.91 8.27
CA LEU A 751 -8.87 -33.43 9.60
C LEU A 751 -7.48 -32.76 9.59
N GLN A 752 -6.49 -33.36 8.92
CA GLN A 752 -5.15 -32.77 8.83
C GLN A 752 -5.15 -31.40 8.13
N LEU A 753 -5.97 -31.24 7.08
CA LEU A 753 -6.11 -29.97 6.36
C LEU A 753 -6.83 -28.92 7.20
N LEU A 754 -7.87 -29.32 7.95
CA LEU A 754 -8.57 -28.44 8.90
C LEU A 754 -7.64 -28.01 10.05
N ASP A 755 -6.82 -28.92 10.57
CA ASP A 755 -5.82 -28.60 11.59
C ASP A 755 -4.77 -27.63 11.07
N ALA A 756 -4.32 -27.78 9.82
CA ALA A 756 -3.39 -26.85 9.18
C ALA A 756 -4.01 -25.46 8.95
N ALA A 757 -5.28 -25.41 8.52
CA ALA A 757 -6.04 -24.17 8.40
C ALA A 757 -6.17 -23.46 9.76
N LEU A 758 -6.54 -24.18 10.81
CA LEU A 758 -6.74 -23.65 12.16
C LEU A 758 -5.43 -23.29 12.88
N GLN A 759 -4.27 -23.75 12.39
CA GLN A 759 -2.98 -23.22 12.83
C GLN A 759 -2.70 -21.82 12.29
N ILE A 760 -3.31 -21.44 11.16
CA ILE A 760 -3.16 -20.12 10.54
C ILE A 760 -4.21 -19.16 11.10
N ASP A 761 -5.47 -19.57 11.09
CA ASP A 761 -6.59 -18.84 11.70
C ASP A 761 -7.36 -19.76 12.67
N PRO A 762 -7.07 -19.66 13.98
CA PRO A 762 -7.73 -20.48 15.00
C PRO A 762 -9.23 -20.22 15.17
N THR A 763 -9.76 -19.15 14.56
CA THR A 763 -11.14 -18.68 14.74
C THR A 763 -12.02 -18.88 13.51
N ASP A 764 -11.51 -19.50 12.43
CA ASP A 764 -12.29 -19.78 11.23
C ASP A 764 -13.48 -20.71 11.53
N GLU A 765 -14.68 -20.17 11.42
CA GLU A 765 -15.94 -20.82 11.82
C GLU A 765 -16.24 -22.08 10.98
N GLY A 766 -15.99 -22.00 9.67
CA GLY A 766 -16.21 -23.11 8.74
C GLY A 766 -15.30 -24.29 9.04
N CYS A 767 -14.03 -24.01 9.30
CA CYS A 767 -13.05 -25.02 9.70
C CYS A 767 -13.39 -25.66 11.05
N LEU A 768 -13.71 -24.86 12.07
CA LEU A 768 -14.07 -25.36 13.40
C LEU A 768 -15.34 -26.22 13.36
N LEU A 769 -16.38 -25.78 12.64
CA LEU A 769 -17.64 -26.51 12.51
C LEU A 769 -17.44 -27.86 11.84
N ASP A 770 -16.76 -27.90 10.69
CA ASP A 770 -16.53 -29.15 9.97
C ASP A 770 -15.55 -30.08 10.72
N ARG A 771 -14.57 -29.52 11.45
CA ARG A 771 -13.68 -30.33 12.31
C ARG A 771 -14.47 -30.93 13.47
N ALA A 772 -15.32 -30.15 14.14
CA ALA A 772 -16.17 -30.63 15.22
C ALA A 772 -17.08 -31.78 14.77
N ARG A 773 -17.70 -31.65 13.59
CA ARG A 773 -18.53 -32.72 13.01
C ARG A 773 -17.71 -33.99 12.75
N LEU A 774 -16.51 -33.88 12.19
CA LEU A 774 -15.63 -35.03 11.96
C LEU A 774 -15.13 -35.65 13.27
N LEU A 775 -14.78 -34.84 14.26
CA LEU A 775 -14.39 -35.31 15.60
C LEU A 775 -15.53 -36.05 16.29
N ALA A 776 -16.77 -35.56 16.16
CA ALA A 776 -17.95 -36.23 16.68
C ALA A 776 -18.18 -37.60 16.01
N THR A 777 -17.96 -37.73 14.70
CA THR A 777 -18.02 -39.05 14.03
C THR A 777 -16.94 -40.02 14.50
N LYS A 778 -15.84 -39.53 15.06
CA LYS A 778 -14.75 -40.31 15.65
C LYS A 778 -14.93 -40.52 17.17
N ASP A 779 -16.07 -40.14 17.72
CA ASP A 779 -16.38 -40.22 19.15
C ASP A 779 -15.48 -39.35 20.07
N ASP A 780 -14.77 -38.36 19.51
CA ASP A 780 -14.05 -37.34 20.30
C ASP A 780 -14.95 -36.14 20.60
N LEU A 781 -16.04 -36.44 21.32
CA LEU A 781 -17.12 -35.50 21.62
C LEU A 781 -16.65 -34.27 22.43
N HIS A 782 -15.61 -34.44 23.27
CA HIS A 782 -15.05 -33.35 24.07
C HIS A 782 -14.20 -32.39 23.24
N ALA A 783 -13.43 -32.87 22.25
CA ALA A 783 -12.73 -31.98 21.33
C ALA A 783 -13.71 -31.26 20.41
N ALA A 784 -14.71 -31.98 19.89
CA ALA A 784 -15.77 -31.39 19.07
C ALA A 784 -16.53 -30.26 19.79
N THR A 785 -16.88 -30.47 21.07
CA THR A 785 -17.56 -29.44 21.88
C THR A 785 -16.70 -28.18 22.02
N ARG A 786 -15.38 -28.32 22.25
CA ARG A 786 -14.47 -27.18 22.39
C ARG A 786 -14.38 -26.34 21.13
N ASP A 787 -14.34 -26.97 19.96
CA ASP A 787 -14.34 -26.25 18.68
C ASP A 787 -15.63 -25.44 18.49
N LEU A 788 -16.78 -26.04 18.82
CA LEU A 788 -18.08 -25.37 18.73
C LEU A 788 -18.23 -24.26 19.76
N ASP A 789 -17.64 -24.41 20.94
CA ASP A 789 -17.62 -23.34 21.95
C ASP A 789 -16.88 -22.10 21.42
N VAL A 790 -15.76 -22.27 20.71
CA VAL A 790 -15.04 -21.13 20.08
C VAL A 790 -15.89 -20.43 19.02
N VAL A 791 -16.60 -21.19 18.17
CA VAL A 791 -17.52 -20.60 17.18
C VAL A 791 -18.60 -19.77 17.86
N LEU A 792 -19.19 -20.30 18.94
CA LEU A 792 -20.28 -19.67 19.67
C LEU A 792 -19.82 -18.55 20.64
N GLU A 793 -18.53 -18.44 20.91
CA GLU A 793 -17.94 -17.26 21.57
C GLU A 793 -17.90 -16.06 20.63
N ASN A 794 -17.70 -16.28 19.33
CA ASN A 794 -17.66 -15.25 18.29
C ASN A 794 -19.07 -14.88 17.80
N ASP A 795 -19.87 -15.87 17.44
CA ASP A 795 -21.27 -15.72 17.05
C ASP A 795 -22.17 -16.63 17.91
N PRO A 796 -22.74 -16.11 19.01
CA PRO A 796 -23.60 -16.88 19.92
C PRO A 796 -24.87 -17.42 19.26
N ASP A 797 -25.28 -16.83 18.14
CA ASP A 797 -26.54 -17.10 17.45
C ASP A 797 -26.35 -18.01 16.22
N PHE A 798 -25.13 -18.52 15.99
CA PHE A 798 -24.81 -19.38 14.85
C PHE A 798 -25.48 -20.77 14.93
N LEU A 799 -26.65 -20.89 14.30
CA LEU A 799 -27.52 -22.08 14.34
C LEU A 799 -26.82 -23.41 14.03
N PRO A 800 -25.95 -23.54 13.00
CA PRO A 800 -25.30 -24.81 12.70
C PRO A 800 -24.40 -25.32 13.82
N ALA A 801 -23.73 -24.41 14.55
CA ALA A 801 -22.90 -24.77 15.69
C ALA A 801 -23.74 -25.10 16.92
N LEU A 802 -24.80 -24.32 17.20
CA LEU A 802 -25.76 -24.63 18.28
C LEU A 802 -26.34 -26.03 18.11
N LEU A 803 -26.81 -26.36 16.90
CA LEU A 803 -27.41 -27.65 16.61
C LEU A 803 -26.41 -28.81 16.77
N SER A 804 -25.20 -28.63 16.23
CA SER A 804 -24.14 -29.63 16.34
C SER A 804 -23.74 -29.86 17.81
N ARG A 805 -23.65 -28.77 18.60
CA ARG A 805 -23.28 -28.83 20.02
C ARG A 805 -24.38 -29.43 20.87
N ALA A 806 -25.65 -29.10 20.59
CA ALA A 806 -26.81 -29.68 21.27
C ALA A 806 -26.85 -31.21 21.10
N ARG A 807 -26.64 -31.70 19.87
CA ARG A 807 -26.56 -33.14 19.57
C ARG A 807 -25.41 -33.84 20.31
N ILE A 808 -24.23 -33.21 20.34
CA ILE A 808 -23.07 -33.74 21.06
C ILE A 808 -23.29 -33.74 22.58
N ARG A 809 -23.89 -32.68 23.14
CA ARG A 809 -24.22 -32.58 24.57
C ARG A 809 -25.27 -33.59 24.99
N LEU A 810 -26.25 -33.86 24.12
CA LEU A 810 -27.22 -34.95 24.29
C LEU A 810 -26.50 -36.30 24.37
N HIS A 811 -25.55 -36.58 23.47
CA HIS A 811 -24.74 -37.82 23.52
C HIS A 811 -23.87 -37.92 24.78
N LEU A 812 -23.37 -36.80 25.28
CA LEU A 812 -22.59 -36.73 26.54
C LEU A 812 -23.48 -36.82 27.80
N GLY A 813 -24.80 -36.89 27.68
CA GLY A 813 -25.74 -36.90 28.81
C GLY A 813 -25.88 -35.55 29.53
N LYS A 814 -25.41 -34.45 28.93
CA LYS A 814 -25.53 -33.09 29.47
C LYS A 814 -26.88 -32.47 29.09
N LEU A 815 -27.95 -33.03 29.64
CA LEU A 815 -29.33 -32.75 29.22
C LEU A 815 -29.71 -31.27 29.36
N ASP A 816 -29.35 -30.62 30.47
CA ASP A 816 -29.67 -29.20 30.71
C ASP A 816 -28.96 -28.27 29.72
N ASP A 817 -27.70 -28.56 29.39
CA ASP A 817 -26.92 -27.74 28.46
C ASP A 817 -27.39 -27.94 27.01
N ALA A 818 -27.75 -29.18 26.64
CA ALA A 818 -28.37 -29.47 25.34
C ALA A 818 -29.74 -28.79 25.20
N ARG A 819 -30.56 -28.78 26.25
CA ARG A 819 -31.86 -28.09 26.27
C ARG A 819 -31.70 -26.60 25.99
N ARG A 820 -30.73 -25.94 26.64
CA ARG A 820 -30.44 -24.52 26.37
C ARG A 820 -30.07 -24.25 24.92
N ASP A 821 -29.26 -25.11 24.31
CA ASP A 821 -28.87 -24.94 22.90
C ASP A 821 -30.07 -25.14 21.96
N PHE A 822 -30.91 -26.15 22.18
CA PHE A 822 -32.14 -26.33 21.37
C PHE A 822 -33.16 -25.21 21.58
N ASP A 823 -33.33 -24.73 22.81
CA ASP A 823 -34.22 -23.59 23.09
C ASP A 823 -33.74 -22.30 22.43
N ALA A 824 -32.42 -22.10 22.32
CA ALA A 824 -31.84 -20.98 21.58
C ALA A 824 -32.16 -21.06 20.09
N ILE A 825 -32.03 -22.24 19.48
CA ILE A 825 -32.42 -22.46 18.07
C ILE A 825 -33.91 -22.17 17.88
N LEU A 826 -34.78 -22.74 18.72
CA LEU A 826 -36.23 -22.59 18.60
C LEU A 826 -36.74 -21.17 18.89
N LYS A 827 -35.93 -20.34 19.55
CA LYS A 827 -36.23 -18.91 19.72
C LYS A 827 -36.07 -18.13 18.40
N GLN A 828 -35.12 -18.54 17.56
CA GLN A 828 -34.87 -17.91 16.26
C GLN A 828 -35.68 -18.57 15.15
N GLU A 829 -35.70 -19.91 15.13
CA GLU A 829 -36.44 -20.74 14.18
C GLU A 829 -37.43 -21.64 14.93
N PRO A 830 -38.63 -21.13 15.26
CA PRO A 830 -39.65 -21.90 15.99
C PRO A 830 -40.10 -23.18 15.28
N GLU A 831 -39.92 -23.23 13.96
CA GLU A 831 -40.34 -24.34 13.09
C GLU A 831 -39.19 -25.32 12.77
N SER A 832 -38.02 -25.16 13.41
CA SER A 832 -36.87 -26.05 13.19
C SER A 832 -37.16 -27.48 13.64
N THR A 833 -37.52 -28.35 12.69
CA THR A 833 -37.83 -29.77 12.93
C THR A 833 -36.70 -30.48 13.66
N GLU A 834 -35.44 -30.20 13.30
CA GLU A 834 -34.27 -30.83 13.93
C GLU A 834 -34.12 -30.46 15.41
N ALA A 835 -34.43 -29.21 15.76
CA ALA A 835 -34.37 -28.75 17.15
C ALA A 835 -35.57 -29.23 17.97
N LEU A 836 -36.77 -29.28 17.37
CA LEU A 836 -37.97 -29.84 17.99
C LEU A 836 -37.77 -31.34 18.32
N VAL A 837 -37.29 -32.13 17.36
CA VAL A 837 -36.95 -33.55 17.57
C VAL A 837 -35.82 -33.71 18.59
N GLY A 838 -34.79 -32.86 18.53
CA GLY A 838 -33.72 -32.90 19.53
C GLY A 838 -34.20 -32.62 20.96
N ARG A 839 -35.14 -31.69 21.14
CA ARG A 839 -35.73 -31.34 22.44
C ARG A 839 -36.77 -32.35 22.92
N SER A 840 -37.48 -33.03 22.01
CA SER A 840 -38.39 -34.11 22.40
C SER A 840 -37.61 -35.30 22.97
N VAL A 841 -36.48 -35.67 22.38
CA VAL A 841 -35.59 -36.73 22.91
C VAL A 841 -35.06 -36.35 24.30
N LEU A 842 -34.71 -35.08 24.52
CA LEU A 842 -34.34 -34.60 25.86
C LEU A 842 -35.48 -34.73 26.86
N SER A 843 -36.70 -34.37 26.44
CA SER A 843 -37.88 -34.39 27.30
C SER A 843 -38.26 -35.83 27.66
N GLU A 844 -38.18 -36.76 26.71
CA GLU A 844 -38.32 -38.21 26.92
C GLU A 844 -37.29 -38.73 27.93
N GLN A 845 -36.00 -38.42 27.76
CA GLN A 845 -34.94 -38.84 28.70
C GLN A 845 -35.12 -38.26 30.11
N SER A 846 -35.77 -37.10 30.23
CA SER A 846 -36.11 -36.49 31.52
C SER A 846 -37.43 -37.01 32.13
N GLY A 847 -38.19 -37.85 31.41
CA GLY A 847 -39.49 -38.37 31.82
C GLY A 847 -40.67 -37.42 31.61
N ASP A 848 -40.48 -36.32 30.88
CA ASP A 848 -41.52 -35.36 30.50
C ASP A 848 -42.10 -35.73 29.12
N THR A 849 -42.93 -36.77 29.11
CA THR A 849 -43.52 -37.34 27.90
C THR A 849 -44.55 -36.40 27.25
N GLU A 850 -45.23 -35.55 28.03
CA GLU A 850 -46.17 -34.55 27.49
C GLU A 850 -45.47 -33.48 26.65
N SER A 851 -44.36 -32.91 27.16
CA SER A 851 -43.57 -31.95 26.39
C SER A 851 -42.95 -32.59 25.14
N ALA A 852 -42.50 -33.85 25.25
CA ALA A 852 -41.95 -34.59 24.12
C ALA A 852 -42.99 -34.82 23.01
N GLU A 853 -44.22 -35.20 23.36
CA GLU A 853 -45.33 -35.36 22.41
C GLU A 853 -45.65 -34.03 21.69
N ASN A 854 -45.73 -32.92 22.43
CA ASN A 854 -46.04 -31.61 21.87
C ASN A 854 -44.96 -31.14 20.87
N ASP A 855 -43.69 -31.33 21.19
CA ASP A 855 -42.58 -30.97 20.29
C ASP A 855 -42.57 -31.85 19.04
N LEU A 856 -42.80 -33.16 19.17
CA LEU A 856 -42.93 -34.06 18.02
C LEU A 856 -44.17 -33.73 17.17
N GLN A 857 -45.28 -33.34 17.78
CA GLN A 857 -46.47 -32.90 17.05
C GLN A 857 -46.16 -31.72 16.14
N LYS A 858 -45.49 -30.69 16.68
CA LYS A 858 -45.05 -29.53 15.90
C LYS A 858 -44.07 -29.95 14.80
N ALA A 859 -43.12 -30.84 15.11
CA ALA A 859 -42.16 -31.35 14.13
C ALA A 859 -42.86 -32.05 12.94
N THR A 860 -43.91 -32.85 13.19
CA THR A 860 -44.70 -33.50 12.13
C THR A 860 -45.45 -32.49 11.26
N GLU A 861 -45.95 -31.39 11.84
CA GLU A 861 -46.67 -30.35 11.09
C GLU A 861 -45.79 -29.62 10.05
N HIS A 862 -44.46 -29.59 10.27
CA HIS A 862 -43.52 -28.80 9.46
C HIS A 862 -42.59 -29.63 8.53
N SER A 863 -42.54 -30.96 8.63
CA SER A 863 -41.71 -31.81 7.75
C SER A 863 -42.46 -33.01 7.14
N PRO A 864 -42.97 -32.89 5.90
CA PRO A 864 -43.70 -33.97 5.23
C PRO A 864 -42.81 -35.16 4.79
N GLU A 865 -41.52 -34.93 4.56
CA GLU A 865 -40.61 -35.94 3.98
C GLU A 865 -40.06 -36.94 5.01
N ASP A 866 -39.86 -36.52 6.26
CA ASP A 866 -39.48 -37.37 7.40
C ASP A 866 -40.66 -37.71 8.32
N SER A 867 -41.88 -37.35 7.90
CA SER A 867 -43.12 -37.42 8.68
C SER A 867 -43.31 -38.80 9.33
N ASP A 868 -43.05 -39.88 8.62
CA ASP A 868 -43.33 -41.25 9.11
C ASP A 868 -42.49 -41.62 10.34
N LYS A 869 -41.19 -41.28 10.37
CA LYS A 869 -40.32 -41.60 11.52
C LYS A 869 -40.66 -40.74 12.73
N ILE A 870 -40.90 -39.45 12.50
CA ILE A 870 -41.29 -38.50 13.56
C ILE A 870 -42.65 -38.89 14.13
N GLU A 871 -43.58 -39.29 13.27
CA GLU A 871 -44.91 -39.76 13.65
C GLU A 871 -44.85 -41.06 14.46
N ILE A 872 -44.04 -42.04 14.04
CA ILE A 872 -43.84 -43.27 14.82
C ILE A 872 -43.32 -42.92 16.22
N ALA A 873 -42.29 -42.07 16.33
CA ALA A 873 -41.76 -41.65 17.63
C ALA A 873 -42.85 -40.98 18.49
N ARG A 874 -43.69 -40.12 17.89
CA ARG A 874 -44.82 -39.49 18.57
C ARG A 874 -45.85 -40.51 19.07
N LEU A 875 -46.22 -41.47 18.22
CA LEU A 875 -47.17 -42.52 18.56
C LEU A 875 -46.64 -43.42 19.69
N LEU A 876 -45.35 -43.73 19.72
CA LEU A 876 -44.73 -44.51 20.80
C LEU A 876 -44.84 -43.79 22.15
N ILE A 877 -44.54 -42.48 22.19
CA ILE A 877 -44.69 -41.68 23.43
C ILE A 877 -46.16 -41.64 23.88
N ARG A 878 -47.10 -41.46 22.93
CA ARG A 878 -48.55 -41.49 23.23
C ARG A 878 -49.01 -42.84 23.77
N ALA A 879 -48.49 -43.95 23.23
CA ALA A 879 -48.77 -45.29 23.72
C ALA A 879 -48.21 -45.49 25.13
N GLU A 880 -47.02 -44.96 25.42
CA GLU A 880 -46.42 -44.99 26.76
C GLU A 880 -47.26 -44.18 27.78
N ILE A 881 -47.72 -42.98 27.41
CA ILE A 881 -48.62 -42.16 28.24
C ILE A 881 -49.92 -42.93 28.54
N ALA A 882 -50.55 -43.51 27.52
CA ALA A 882 -51.76 -44.31 27.68
C ALA A 882 -51.52 -45.55 28.57
N HIS A 883 -50.39 -46.23 28.39
CA HIS A 883 -49.98 -47.35 29.24
C HIS A 883 -49.81 -46.92 30.70
N HIS A 884 -49.15 -45.79 30.96
CA HIS A 884 -48.98 -45.26 32.32
C HIS A 884 -50.30 -44.84 32.98
N ASN A 885 -51.25 -44.35 32.19
CA ASN A 885 -52.61 -44.00 32.63
C ASN A 885 -53.54 -45.22 32.77
N GLU A 886 -53.02 -46.45 32.60
CA GLU A 886 -53.78 -47.70 32.64
C GLU A 886 -54.86 -47.81 31.53
N GLN A 887 -54.70 -47.04 30.44
CA GLN A 887 -55.56 -47.04 29.25
C GLN A 887 -54.99 -48.01 28.20
N PHE A 888 -54.96 -49.30 28.51
CA PHE A 888 -54.23 -50.28 27.71
C PHE A 888 -54.84 -50.55 26.33
N GLU A 889 -56.18 -50.50 26.19
CA GLU A 889 -56.84 -50.63 24.89
C GLU A 889 -56.46 -49.48 23.95
N ASP A 890 -56.39 -48.25 24.47
CA ASP A 890 -55.94 -47.07 23.72
C ASP A 890 -54.47 -47.22 23.33
N ALA A 891 -53.61 -47.68 24.25
CA ALA A 891 -52.18 -47.92 23.98
C ALA A 891 -51.98 -48.94 22.86
N VAL A 892 -52.74 -50.05 22.86
CA VAL A 892 -52.73 -51.04 21.77
C VAL A 892 -53.17 -50.40 20.45
N GLY A 893 -54.26 -49.61 20.46
CA GLY A 893 -54.76 -48.91 19.28
C GLY A 893 -53.75 -47.94 18.69
N ILE A 894 -53.01 -47.21 19.54
CA ILE A 894 -51.95 -46.29 19.13
C ILE A 894 -50.75 -47.07 18.55
N CYS A 895 -50.32 -48.15 19.19
CA CYS A 895 -49.24 -48.99 18.64
C CYS A 895 -49.63 -49.62 17.29
N LEU A 896 -50.91 -49.94 17.07
CA LEU A 896 -51.40 -50.40 15.77
C LEU A 896 -51.22 -49.32 14.70
N GLN A 897 -51.51 -48.05 15.00
CA GLN A 897 -51.26 -46.94 14.07
C GLN A 897 -49.77 -46.83 13.70
N ALA A 898 -48.86 -47.00 14.67
CA ALA A 898 -47.42 -46.99 14.39
C ALA A 898 -47.01 -48.17 13.48
N LEU A 899 -47.62 -49.34 13.68
CA LEU A 899 -47.38 -50.54 12.87
C LEU A 899 -48.07 -50.49 11.49
N GLU A 900 -49.03 -49.61 11.26
CA GLU A 900 -49.56 -49.32 9.93
C GLU A 900 -48.55 -48.54 9.08
N ILE A 901 -47.75 -47.67 9.71
CA ILE A 901 -46.67 -46.91 9.07
C ILE A 901 -45.46 -47.82 8.83
N ASP A 902 -44.97 -48.48 9.89
CA ASP A 902 -43.86 -49.43 9.82
C ASP A 902 -44.26 -50.77 10.46
N PRO A 903 -44.69 -51.75 9.64
CA PRO A 903 -45.08 -53.06 10.13
C PRO A 903 -43.95 -53.85 10.78
N GLU A 904 -42.69 -53.47 10.67
CA GLU A 904 -41.54 -54.16 11.26
C GLU A 904 -41.00 -53.41 12.49
N ASN A 905 -41.65 -52.32 12.90
CA ASN A 905 -41.18 -51.48 14.00
C ASN A 905 -41.08 -52.26 15.31
N TYR A 906 -39.84 -52.36 15.81
CA TYR A 906 -39.50 -53.16 16.97
C TYR A 906 -40.10 -52.60 18.26
N ASP A 907 -39.98 -51.28 18.47
CA ASP A 907 -40.44 -50.61 19.69
C ASP A 907 -41.98 -50.60 19.77
N ALA A 908 -42.68 -50.38 18.65
CA ALA A 908 -44.14 -50.40 18.62
C ALA A 908 -44.71 -51.77 19.00
N ARG A 909 -44.11 -52.85 18.50
CA ARG A 909 -44.50 -54.22 18.90
C ARG A 909 -44.20 -54.50 20.37
N ARG A 910 -43.04 -54.06 20.88
CA ARG A 910 -42.69 -54.26 22.29
C ARG A 910 -43.68 -53.57 23.21
N GLU A 911 -44.03 -52.32 22.94
CA GLU A 911 -44.99 -51.58 23.76
C GLU A 911 -46.41 -52.14 23.63
N ARG A 912 -46.80 -52.62 22.43
CA ARG A 912 -48.08 -53.32 22.24
C ARG A 912 -48.15 -54.62 23.04
N ALA A 913 -47.11 -55.45 22.99
CA ALA A 913 -47.01 -56.70 23.75
C ALA A 913 -47.16 -56.45 25.26
N ARG A 914 -46.56 -55.35 25.75
CA ARG A 914 -46.66 -54.93 27.15
C ARG A 914 -48.08 -54.51 27.50
N ALA A 915 -48.73 -53.69 26.67
CA ALA A 915 -50.12 -53.28 26.88
C ALA A 915 -51.09 -54.47 26.88
N TRP A 916 -50.88 -55.45 25.99
CA TRP A 916 -51.62 -56.72 25.98
C TRP A 916 -51.43 -57.50 27.28
N TRP A 917 -50.19 -57.63 27.75
CA TRP A 917 -49.90 -58.33 28.99
C TRP A 917 -50.57 -57.67 30.21
N TYR A 918 -50.55 -56.35 30.31
CA TYR A 918 -51.22 -55.62 31.40
C TYR A 918 -52.76 -55.67 31.33
N SER A 919 -53.31 -55.99 30.16
CA SER A 919 -54.74 -56.25 29.93
C SER A 919 -55.16 -57.71 30.13
N ASP A 920 -54.23 -58.57 30.55
CA ASP A 920 -54.40 -60.04 30.65
C ASP A 920 -54.74 -60.73 29.30
N CYS A 921 -54.40 -60.11 28.16
CA CYS A 921 -54.47 -60.69 26.81
C CYS A 921 -53.15 -61.40 26.46
N PHE A 922 -52.94 -62.58 27.04
CA PHE A 922 -51.64 -63.25 27.02
C PHE A 922 -51.26 -63.87 25.67
N VAL A 923 -52.23 -64.26 24.83
CA VAL A 923 -51.94 -64.90 23.53
C VAL A 923 -51.41 -63.85 22.55
N GLU A 924 -52.06 -62.70 22.48
CA GLU A 924 -51.66 -61.58 21.64
C GLU A 924 -50.30 -61.01 22.09
N ALA A 925 -50.07 -60.93 23.40
CA ALA A 925 -48.76 -60.57 23.94
C ALA A 925 -47.67 -61.59 23.57
N LEU A 926 -47.99 -62.89 23.61
CA LEU A 926 -47.07 -63.96 23.24
C LEU A 926 -46.67 -63.86 21.77
N ASP A 927 -47.62 -63.61 20.87
CA ASP A 927 -47.38 -63.47 19.44
C ASP A 927 -46.41 -62.32 19.12
N ASP A 928 -46.58 -61.16 19.78
CA ASP A 928 -45.67 -60.03 19.59
C ASP A 928 -44.26 -60.31 20.13
N TYR A 929 -44.12 -60.89 21.33
CA TYR A 929 -42.80 -61.24 21.86
C TYR A 929 -42.12 -62.35 21.06
N GLN A 930 -42.89 -63.33 20.55
CA GLN A 930 -42.38 -64.37 19.67
C GLN A 930 -41.83 -63.76 18.37
N PHE A 931 -42.58 -62.85 17.77
CA PHE A 931 -42.14 -62.11 16.59
C PHE A 931 -40.80 -61.39 16.82
N LEU A 932 -40.66 -60.69 17.96
CA LEU A 932 -39.43 -59.97 18.30
C LEU A 932 -38.24 -60.92 18.50
N ILE A 933 -38.47 -62.10 19.08
CA ILE A 933 -37.45 -63.12 19.31
C ILE A 933 -37.01 -63.78 17.99
N ASP A 934 -37.96 -64.12 17.11
CA ASP A 934 -37.67 -64.82 15.85
C ASP A 934 -36.83 -63.97 14.87
N ARG A 935 -36.89 -62.64 15.00
CA ARG A 935 -36.12 -61.68 14.19
C ARG A 935 -34.83 -61.21 14.83
N ALA A 936 -34.63 -61.47 16.12
CA ALA A 936 -33.39 -61.13 16.79
C ALA A 936 -32.32 -62.17 16.44
N GLU A 937 -31.17 -61.73 15.91
CA GLU A 937 -30.01 -62.63 15.72
C GLU A 937 -29.58 -63.26 17.06
N HIS A 938 -29.68 -62.47 18.13
CA HIS A 938 -29.46 -62.89 19.51
C HIS A 938 -30.59 -62.32 20.40
N PRO A 939 -31.57 -63.13 20.82
CA PRO A 939 -32.66 -62.68 21.68
C PRO A 939 -32.12 -62.18 23.03
N SER A 940 -32.49 -60.98 23.44
CA SER A 940 -32.04 -60.39 24.70
C SER A 940 -32.60 -61.15 25.92
N ALA A 941 -31.90 -61.05 27.05
CA ALA A 941 -32.38 -61.59 28.32
C ALA A 941 -33.79 -61.06 28.67
N GLU A 942 -34.10 -59.81 28.33
CA GLU A 942 -35.40 -59.18 28.59
C GLU A 942 -36.54 -59.81 27.81
N LEU A 943 -36.37 -60.03 26.49
CA LEU A 943 -37.41 -60.64 25.66
C LEU A 943 -37.77 -62.05 26.15
N LEU A 944 -36.75 -62.86 26.45
CA LEU A 944 -36.93 -64.21 26.99
C LEU A 944 -37.58 -64.17 28.38
N CYS A 945 -37.22 -63.21 29.22
CA CYS A 945 -37.88 -63.02 30.51
C CYS A 945 -39.37 -62.68 30.37
N CYS A 946 -39.71 -61.80 29.42
CA CYS A 946 -41.10 -61.42 29.16
C CYS A 946 -41.91 -62.60 28.62
N ARG A 947 -41.38 -63.34 27.63
CA ARG A 947 -42.05 -64.53 27.09
C ARG A 947 -42.23 -65.63 28.13
N GLY A 948 -41.19 -65.92 28.92
CA GLY A 948 -41.27 -66.85 30.05
C GLY A 948 -42.26 -66.41 31.13
N GLY A 949 -42.39 -65.10 31.36
CA GLY A 949 -43.40 -64.51 32.22
C GLY A 949 -44.83 -64.73 31.72
N ILE A 950 -45.05 -64.68 30.40
CA ILE A 950 -46.34 -64.95 29.76
C ILE A 950 -46.67 -66.45 29.77
N TYR A 951 -45.70 -67.33 29.49
CA TYR A 951 -45.90 -68.78 29.62
C TYR A 951 -46.32 -69.18 31.04
N ASN A 952 -45.77 -68.51 32.04
CA ASN A 952 -46.20 -68.64 33.44
C ASN A 952 -47.68 -68.24 33.68
N GLU A 953 -48.23 -67.28 32.93
CA GLU A 953 -49.65 -66.89 32.97
C GLU A 953 -50.54 -67.89 32.25
N LEU A 954 -50.05 -68.47 31.15
CA LEU A 954 -50.75 -69.49 30.37
C LEU A 954 -50.71 -70.89 31.01
N GLY A 955 -49.81 -71.12 31.97
CA GLY A 955 -49.64 -72.41 32.64
C GLY A 955 -48.65 -73.36 31.95
N GLU A 956 -47.91 -72.87 30.95
CA GLU A 956 -46.90 -73.62 30.19
C GLU A 956 -45.55 -73.59 30.92
N PHE A 957 -45.48 -74.26 32.08
CA PHE A 957 -44.37 -74.10 33.03
C PHE A 957 -43.03 -74.65 32.55
N GLU A 958 -43.01 -75.70 31.72
CA GLU A 958 -41.78 -76.23 31.14
C GLU A 958 -41.14 -75.23 30.15
N LEU A 959 -41.96 -74.61 29.30
CA LEU A 959 -41.52 -73.57 28.36
C LEU A 959 -41.07 -72.31 29.11
N ALA A 960 -41.82 -71.91 30.14
CA ALA A 960 -41.44 -70.81 31.02
C ALA A 960 -40.07 -71.07 31.67
N LEU A 961 -39.83 -72.27 32.19
CA LEU A 961 -38.56 -72.62 32.83
C LEU A 961 -37.38 -72.55 31.85
N GLN A 962 -37.57 -73.05 30.62
CA GLN A 962 -36.54 -73.00 29.59
C GLN A 962 -36.15 -71.56 29.26
N ASP A 963 -37.12 -70.71 28.94
CA ASP A 963 -36.87 -69.31 28.58
C ASP A 963 -36.23 -68.53 29.72
N LEU A 964 -36.71 -68.73 30.96
CA LEU A 964 -36.22 -68.00 32.12
C LEU A 964 -34.81 -68.43 32.54
N GLU A 965 -34.44 -69.70 32.36
CA GLU A 965 -33.06 -70.16 32.60
C GLU A 965 -32.09 -69.63 31.54
N SER A 966 -32.50 -69.64 30.27
CA SER A 966 -31.72 -69.00 29.20
C SER A 966 -31.57 -67.50 29.43
N SER A 967 -32.66 -66.82 29.80
CA SER A 967 -32.66 -65.40 30.19
C SER A 967 -31.72 -65.13 31.36
N ARG A 968 -31.71 -65.98 32.39
CA ARG A 968 -30.81 -65.85 33.55
C ARG A 968 -29.34 -65.94 33.16
N GLN A 969 -28.99 -66.87 32.27
CA GLN A 969 -27.61 -67.02 31.79
C GLN A 969 -27.15 -65.78 31.01
N LEU A 970 -28.01 -65.24 30.15
CA LEU A 970 -27.74 -64.04 29.37
C LEU A 970 -27.65 -62.78 30.25
N ALA A 971 -28.52 -62.65 31.26
CA ALA A 971 -28.52 -61.49 32.16
C ALA A 971 -27.18 -61.29 32.89
N ILE A 972 -26.43 -62.37 33.17
CA ILE A 972 -25.10 -62.28 33.79
C ILE A 972 -24.08 -61.62 32.84
N LEU A 973 -24.28 -61.75 31.53
CA LEU A 973 -23.39 -61.23 30.49
C LEU A 973 -23.85 -59.85 29.98
N GLU A 974 -25.17 -59.64 29.88
CA GLU A 974 -25.78 -58.46 29.27
C GLU A 974 -26.08 -57.36 30.29
N SER A 975 -26.85 -57.67 31.33
CA SER A 975 -27.31 -56.69 32.30
C SER A 975 -27.82 -57.35 33.57
N ILE A 976 -27.11 -57.13 34.69
CA ILE A 976 -27.49 -57.72 35.97
C ILE A 976 -28.77 -57.10 36.55
N SER A 977 -29.24 -55.96 36.00
CA SER A 977 -30.40 -55.23 36.52
C SER A 977 -31.74 -55.94 36.29
N ILE A 978 -31.82 -56.81 35.27
CA ILE A 978 -33.04 -57.57 34.97
C ILE A 978 -33.14 -58.87 35.78
N LEU A 979 -32.04 -59.31 36.38
CA LEU A 979 -31.97 -60.56 37.15
C LEU A 979 -33.07 -60.70 38.23
N PRO A 980 -33.47 -59.65 38.98
CA PRO A 980 -34.58 -59.76 39.94
C PRO A 980 -35.92 -60.14 39.29
N TRP A 981 -36.21 -59.64 38.08
CA TRP A 981 -37.44 -59.98 37.35
C TRP A 981 -37.43 -61.44 36.91
N ILE A 982 -36.29 -61.91 36.40
CA ILE A 982 -36.09 -63.31 36.00
C ILE A 982 -36.26 -64.24 37.22
N LEU A 983 -35.64 -63.90 38.35
CA LEU A 983 -35.73 -64.68 39.59
C LEU A 983 -37.16 -64.71 40.15
N SER A 984 -37.90 -63.59 40.09
CA SER A 984 -39.30 -63.57 40.49
C SER A 984 -40.16 -64.48 39.60
N SER A 985 -39.91 -64.47 38.29
CA SER A 985 -40.61 -65.33 37.33
C SER A 985 -40.24 -66.82 37.52
N LEU A 986 -38.96 -67.13 37.78
CA LEU A 986 -38.52 -68.49 38.12
C LEU A 986 -39.15 -68.97 39.43
N GLY A 987 -39.20 -68.12 40.45
CA GLY A 987 -39.87 -68.42 41.72
C GLY A 987 -41.33 -68.82 41.52
N ARG A 988 -42.04 -68.12 40.63
CA ARG A 988 -43.41 -68.47 40.23
C ARG A 988 -43.47 -69.82 39.50
N THR A 989 -42.59 -70.07 38.54
CA THR A 989 -42.53 -71.35 37.82
C THR A 989 -42.24 -72.52 38.77
N PHE A 990 -41.27 -72.37 39.67
CA PHE A 990 -40.94 -73.39 40.68
C PHE A 990 -42.07 -73.62 41.67
N THR A 991 -42.84 -72.58 42.01
CA THR A 991 -44.05 -72.73 42.84
C THR A 991 -45.07 -73.63 42.17
N ALA A 992 -45.33 -73.41 40.87
CA ALA A 992 -46.29 -74.21 40.11
C ALA A 992 -45.83 -75.67 39.92
N LEU A 993 -44.52 -75.88 39.81
CA LEU A 993 -43.89 -77.21 39.74
C LEU A 993 -43.66 -77.86 41.12
N GLU A 994 -44.20 -77.29 42.19
CA GLU A 994 -44.05 -77.77 43.59
C GLU A 994 -42.58 -77.90 44.07
N ARG A 995 -41.65 -77.15 43.45
CA ARG A 995 -40.23 -77.08 43.84
C ARG A 995 -40.02 -76.00 44.91
N TRP A 996 -40.56 -76.27 46.11
CA TRP A 996 -40.68 -75.27 47.18
C TRP A 996 -39.37 -74.61 47.61
N ALA A 997 -38.29 -75.39 47.72
CA ALA A 997 -36.98 -74.86 48.15
C ALA A 997 -36.36 -73.92 47.09
N ASP A 998 -36.48 -74.28 45.81
CA ASP A 998 -35.98 -73.46 44.70
C ASP A 998 -36.81 -72.18 44.56
N ALA A 999 -38.14 -72.27 44.72
CA ALA A 999 -39.02 -71.11 44.72
C ALA A 999 -38.69 -70.12 45.84
N GLU A 1000 -38.47 -70.62 47.06
CA GLU A 1000 -38.11 -69.81 48.22
C GLU A 1000 -36.75 -69.14 48.04
N ALA A 1001 -35.77 -69.86 47.50
CA ALA A 1001 -34.45 -69.31 47.17
C ALA A 1001 -34.54 -68.22 46.11
N ALA A 1002 -35.30 -68.44 45.03
CA ALA A 1002 -35.46 -67.48 43.95
C ALA A 1002 -36.14 -66.18 44.42
N PHE A 1003 -37.24 -66.27 45.18
CA PHE A 1003 -37.92 -65.08 45.72
C PHE A 1003 -37.06 -64.34 46.76
N SER A 1004 -36.31 -65.07 47.60
CA SER A 1004 -35.44 -64.44 48.60
C SER A 1004 -34.28 -63.70 47.95
N GLU A 1005 -33.66 -64.30 46.93
CA GLU A 1005 -32.58 -63.69 46.16
C GLU A 1005 -33.08 -62.48 45.35
N CYS A 1006 -34.26 -62.59 44.72
CA CYS A 1006 -34.92 -61.49 44.02
C CYS A 1006 -35.06 -60.25 44.93
N LEU A 1007 -35.58 -60.43 46.15
CA LEU A 1007 -35.76 -59.33 47.09
C LEU A 1007 -34.44 -58.81 47.69
N ARG A 1008 -33.43 -59.67 47.85
CA ARG A 1008 -32.08 -59.28 48.31
C ARG A 1008 -31.38 -58.37 47.31
N LEU A 1009 -31.59 -58.58 46.02
CA LEU A 1009 -30.98 -57.81 44.92
C LEU A 1009 -31.57 -56.39 44.75
N GLY A 1010 -32.48 -55.95 45.63
CA GLY A 1010 -32.61 -54.53 45.93
C GLY A 1010 -33.63 -53.74 45.11
N HIS A 1011 -34.72 -54.37 44.65
CA HIS A 1011 -35.87 -53.64 44.10
C HIS A 1011 -37.18 -54.00 44.83
N ASN A 1012 -37.82 -52.99 45.41
CA ASN A 1012 -39.13 -53.13 46.05
C ASN A 1012 -40.27 -53.01 45.01
N SER A 1013 -40.32 -53.96 44.06
CA SER A 1013 -41.37 -53.99 43.04
C SER A 1013 -42.67 -54.58 43.59
N PRO A 1014 -43.84 -54.00 43.27
CA PRO A 1014 -45.13 -54.59 43.62
C PRO A 1014 -45.27 -56.04 43.14
N TRP A 1015 -44.74 -56.33 41.95
CA TRP A 1015 -44.85 -57.64 41.30
C TRP A 1015 -44.16 -58.75 42.09
N PHE A 1016 -42.97 -58.48 42.64
CA PHE A 1016 -42.20 -59.48 43.38
C PHE A 1016 -42.93 -59.91 44.65
N HIS A 1017 -43.49 -58.94 45.36
CA HIS A 1017 -44.31 -59.19 46.55
C HIS A 1017 -45.62 -59.89 46.19
N TYR A 1018 -46.28 -59.48 45.11
CA TYR A 1018 -47.51 -60.14 44.66
C TYR A 1018 -47.28 -61.63 44.36
N TYR A 1019 -46.26 -61.95 43.58
CA TYR A 1019 -45.95 -63.34 43.22
C TYR A 1019 -45.46 -64.18 44.40
N ARG A 1020 -44.66 -63.59 45.30
CA ARG A 1020 -44.28 -64.26 46.55
C ARG A 1020 -45.49 -64.50 47.46
N GLY A 1021 -46.47 -63.60 47.45
CA GLY A 1021 -47.76 -63.78 48.14
C GLY A 1021 -48.53 -64.99 47.60
N LEU A 1022 -48.58 -65.16 46.27
CA LEU A 1022 -49.18 -66.34 45.65
C LEU A 1022 -48.44 -67.65 46.02
N PHE A 1023 -47.11 -67.61 46.13
CA PHE A 1023 -46.32 -68.74 46.64
C PHE A 1023 -46.71 -69.15 48.06
N PHE A 1024 -46.90 -68.18 48.96
CA PHE A 1024 -47.36 -68.49 50.33
C PHE A 1024 -48.80 -69.03 50.36
N ILE A 1025 -49.69 -68.55 49.48
CA ILE A 1025 -51.02 -69.17 49.31
C ILE A 1025 -50.88 -70.65 48.91
N ALA A 1026 -50.02 -70.96 47.94
CA ALA A 1026 -49.82 -72.34 47.47
C ALA A 1026 -49.29 -73.26 48.59
N ARG A 1027 -48.50 -72.72 49.54
CA ARG A 1027 -48.02 -73.41 50.74
C ARG A 1027 -49.03 -73.43 51.90
N GLN A 1028 -50.23 -72.88 51.71
CA GLN A 1028 -51.26 -72.71 52.75
C GLN A 1028 -50.84 -71.78 53.92
N ASP A 1029 -49.81 -70.94 53.73
CA ASP A 1029 -49.42 -69.90 54.69
C ASP A 1029 -50.14 -68.58 54.37
N LEU A 1030 -51.34 -68.44 54.92
CA LEU A 1030 -52.17 -67.25 54.70
C LEU A 1030 -51.57 -66.00 55.35
N SER A 1031 -50.78 -66.15 56.41
CA SER A 1031 -50.18 -65.03 57.14
C SER A 1031 -49.03 -64.40 56.35
N GLY A 1032 -48.14 -65.22 55.80
CA GLY A 1032 -47.08 -64.79 54.89
C GLY A 1032 -47.65 -64.15 53.62
N ALA A 1033 -48.71 -64.75 53.05
CA ALA A 1033 -49.39 -64.20 51.88
C ALA A 1033 -49.97 -62.79 52.14
N ALA A 1034 -50.62 -62.58 53.29
CA ALA A 1034 -51.19 -61.28 53.65
C ALA A 1034 -50.11 -60.18 53.80
N ILE A 1035 -48.95 -60.50 54.39
CA ILE A 1035 -47.83 -59.55 54.51
C ILE A 1035 -47.35 -59.13 53.11
N CYS A 1036 -47.13 -60.10 52.23
CA CYS A 1036 -46.68 -59.85 50.86
C CYS A 1036 -47.69 -59.02 50.06
N PHE A 1037 -49.00 -59.29 50.14
CA PHE A 1037 -49.98 -58.45 49.41
C PHE A 1037 -50.09 -57.03 49.95
N ARG A 1038 -49.96 -56.81 51.26
CA ARG A 1038 -49.89 -55.44 51.81
C ARG A 1038 -48.66 -54.68 51.29
N GLN A 1039 -47.52 -55.36 51.21
CA GLN A 1039 -46.30 -54.80 50.61
C GLN A 1039 -46.52 -54.48 49.12
N ALA A 1040 -47.12 -55.39 48.37
CA ALA A 1040 -47.41 -55.20 46.94
C ALA A 1040 -48.36 -54.02 46.66
N LEU A 1041 -49.32 -53.76 47.55
CA LEU A 1041 -50.30 -52.67 47.41
C LEU A 1041 -49.81 -51.32 47.95
N SER A 1042 -48.72 -51.31 48.74
CA SER A 1042 -48.17 -50.08 49.35
C SER A 1042 -47.01 -49.46 48.56
N THR A 1043 -46.53 -50.13 47.51
CA THR A 1043 -45.46 -49.61 46.65
C THR A 1043 -45.96 -48.51 45.69
N PRO A 1044 -45.10 -47.54 45.31
CA PRO A 1044 -45.48 -46.43 44.41
C PRO A 1044 -45.89 -46.88 43.01
N ARG A 1045 -45.22 -47.91 42.45
CA ARG A 1045 -45.65 -48.54 41.20
C ARG A 1045 -46.85 -49.45 41.47
N LYS A 1046 -47.85 -49.39 40.59
CA LYS A 1046 -49.10 -50.15 40.72
C LYS A 1046 -48.99 -51.49 40.00
N LEU A 1047 -49.60 -52.53 40.57
CA LEU A 1047 -49.90 -53.77 39.84
C LEU A 1047 -50.99 -53.51 38.77
N PRO A 1048 -51.15 -54.40 37.77
CA PRO A 1048 -52.30 -54.38 36.88
C PRO A 1048 -53.62 -54.33 37.67
N PRO A 1049 -54.67 -53.66 37.14
CA PRO A 1049 -55.95 -53.51 37.83
C PRO A 1049 -56.54 -54.83 38.37
N SER A 1050 -56.48 -55.90 37.56
CA SER A 1050 -56.97 -57.24 37.92
C SER A 1050 -56.20 -57.84 39.13
N LYS A 1051 -54.87 -57.73 39.10
CA LYS A 1051 -53.98 -58.24 40.16
C LYS A 1051 -54.10 -57.43 41.46
N ARG A 1052 -54.27 -56.10 41.37
CA ARG A 1052 -54.62 -55.26 42.53
C ARG A 1052 -55.94 -55.68 43.16
N ALA A 1053 -56.99 -55.85 42.34
CA ALA A 1053 -58.30 -56.27 42.82
C ALA A 1053 -58.23 -57.65 43.51
N ARG A 1054 -57.45 -58.59 42.96
CA ARG A 1054 -57.25 -59.92 43.55
C ARG A 1054 -56.52 -59.87 44.89
N ALA A 1055 -55.43 -59.11 44.98
CA ALA A 1055 -54.70 -58.91 46.24
C ALA A 1055 -55.59 -58.25 47.31
N GLN A 1056 -56.34 -57.21 46.93
CA GLN A 1056 -57.27 -56.52 47.83
C GLN A 1056 -58.40 -57.44 48.31
N ALA A 1057 -58.99 -58.23 47.39
CA ALA A 1057 -60.04 -59.19 47.73
C ALA A 1057 -59.54 -60.27 48.70
N PHE A 1058 -58.30 -60.74 48.52
CA PHE A 1058 -57.67 -61.68 49.46
C PHE A 1058 -57.53 -61.06 50.86
N LEU A 1059 -57.00 -59.83 50.94
CA LEU A 1059 -56.85 -59.13 52.22
C LEU A 1059 -58.20 -58.84 52.90
N ASN A 1060 -59.23 -58.50 52.14
CA ASN A 1060 -60.57 -58.28 52.71
C ASN A 1060 -61.18 -59.57 53.28
N LYS A 1061 -60.84 -60.74 52.72
CA LYS A 1061 -61.37 -62.05 53.15
C LYS A 1061 -60.60 -62.68 54.31
N ASN A 1062 -59.28 -62.45 54.37
CA ASN A 1062 -58.36 -63.13 55.30
C ASN A 1062 -57.58 -62.15 56.21
N GLY A 1063 -57.96 -60.87 56.24
CA GLY A 1063 -57.18 -59.79 56.88
C GLY A 1063 -57.53 -59.47 58.33
N GLN A 1064 -58.28 -60.33 59.03
CA GLN A 1064 -58.47 -60.26 60.49
C GLN A 1064 -57.42 -61.10 61.22
#